data_AF-A0A849M171-F1
#
_entry.id   AF-A0A849M171-F1
#
_cell.length_a   1.000
_cell.length_b   1.000
_cell.length_c   1.000
_cell.angle_alpha   90.00
_cell.angle_beta   90.00
_cell.angle_gamma   90.00
#
_symmetry.space_group_name_H-M   'P 1'
#
loop_
_entity.id
_entity.type
_entity.pdbx_description
1 polymer ?
#
loop_
_entity_poly.entity_id
_entity_poly.type
_entity_poly.pdbx_seq_one_letter_code
_entity_poly.pdbx_strand_id
1 'polypeptide(L)'
;MFSKISSFFLVFIVVGFAFAGPNAIHHKIEATVDPATSFIEATDKITIPADQINANLHFLLTSDLKVESITPGVSISLEKSEIKGEDFGMDKEDFESSSSISQNKYAVSFDSKAKGDLEITLKFSGKINHPIEQLGEEYARGFSQTPGLIEERGAYLSGSTYWVPWFNDKLITFDMTTSVPEGWDVVSQGNRTLHEVKNGRQITRWESPELMEEVFLIAAQFHEYSFSAGTVEVMAFLRTPDETMANKYLETTAQYLEMYRNLVGPYPFSKFALVENFWATGYGMPSFTLLGEQIIRFPFILHSSYPHELLHNWWGNSAYVDFDNGNWCEGLTAYMADHLIKEQRGQGDSYRRSILQKYTDYVKPENDFALSSFISRTSSSSEAVGYGKSSMTWDMLRMEVGDENFIRAFQKFYRELKFKRASFDDIRIAFEDVSGKDLKPFFKQWVDRVGAPELKLTDVKVTKPTKFYKLQFTLNQIHKDDAYNLNIPVAISFADESKIETIKMNSKRQNIELSFEKEPLKVQVDPQFNIFRKLHFSEIPPALSKVFGSEKILFLLPSKASKEKQTQYKQLAEIWAKDPTKQSTIMLDSELDEIPEDQAVWVFGENNSYFKTIKNGFKDFDIEVKKESIRLGKTTLSKTNNSFIVSTRHPKNPNSVLVWLTIGNKDAGAGLARKLPHYGKYSYLAFEGDEPSNIAKGQWPAVHSPLMVSLADKNQEIHSTLPKRQALAKLAPVFSADRMLEYVTYLASDELEGRAPGSAGSDKAADYIMTQFQKAGLKPGADDGSFFQQWQEVVDAKGNKASVKNVIGIIPGINKDYAGESVIVSAHYDHLGLGWPDVRQGNEGKIHNGADDNASGVAVMMELANLLGKTFKPQRTVIFVAFTAEESGLMGSRYYVKNMKGFPAKKIMGVLNLDTVGRLGKNKLMVINSSTAREWRFIFMGTSYVTGVESEIVTQDLDASDQVSFFEAGIPAVQFFSGPHSDYHRPGDDVDKIDAPGMVKVATFVRESILHLADRDKPMPFTGKARTSDDKPRRPQSEGGKRATTGSMPDFAFAGEGVKIAALSDDSPAAKAGLKKGDVIIQLDEYKFKNLKEYSNALRNFKPGDKADLTYLRDGKEYKTQIVLGAR
;
A
#
# COMPACT_ATOMS: atom_id res chain seq x y z
N MET A 1 59.76 5.52 10.15
CA MET A 1 60.77 5.26 11.18
C MET A 1 60.54 3.83 11.66
N PHE A 2 61.51 2.94 11.40
CA PHE A 2 61.82 1.63 12.01
C PHE A 2 61.00 1.19 13.24
N SER A 3 60.72 -0.07 13.59
CA SER A 3 61.05 -1.43 13.13
C SER A 3 60.59 -2.39 14.26
N LYS A 4 59.99 -3.54 13.91
CA LYS A 4 60.02 -4.88 14.58
C LYS A 4 59.84 -5.01 16.12
N ILE A 5 59.02 -5.97 16.53
CA ILE A 5 59.45 -7.25 17.16
C ILE A 5 58.29 -8.26 17.13
N SER A 6 58.67 -9.52 16.86
CA SER A 6 57.83 -10.68 16.61
C SER A 6 57.56 -11.54 17.86
N SER A 7 56.51 -12.35 17.75
CA SER A 7 56.38 -13.76 18.22
C SER A 7 55.88 -14.08 19.64
N PHE A 8 55.12 -15.20 19.68
CA PHE A 8 54.56 -16.00 20.79
C PHE A 8 53.20 -15.50 21.33
N PHE A 9 52.11 -16.28 21.41
CA PHE A 9 51.91 -17.73 21.58
C PHE A 9 50.59 -18.15 20.87
N LEU A 10 50.65 -19.21 20.06
CA LEU A 10 49.47 -19.87 19.50
C LEU A 10 48.96 -20.86 20.57
N VAL A 11 47.92 -20.50 21.32
CA VAL A 11 47.17 -21.45 22.16
C VAL A 11 45.89 -21.79 21.40
N PHE A 12 45.88 -22.96 20.76
CA PHE A 12 44.64 -23.62 20.35
C PHE A 12 43.87 -23.98 21.63
N ILE A 13 42.96 -23.13 22.07
CA ILE A 13 41.88 -23.55 22.96
C ILE A 13 40.79 -24.10 22.04
N VAL A 14 40.82 -25.42 21.82
CA VAL A 14 39.64 -26.16 21.38
C VAL A 14 38.68 -26.15 22.56
N VAL A 15 37.87 -25.11 22.69
CA VAL A 15 36.64 -25.20 23.48
C VAL A 15 35.64 -25.92 22.60
N GLY A 16 35.59 -27.25 22.72
CA GLY A 16 34.42 -28.00 22.31
C GLY A 16 33.28 -27.59 23.24
N PHE A 17 32.55 -26.53 22.88
CA PHE A 17 31.20 -26.36 23.39
C PHE A 17 30.38 -27.50 22.78
N ALA A 18 30.25 -28.59 23.54
CA ALA A 18 29.13 -29.50 23.36
C ALA A 18 27.87 -28.68 23.68
N PHE A 19 27.28 -28.06 22.65
CA PHE A 19 25.90 -27.64 22.73
C PHE A 19 25.11 -28.92 22.97
N ALA A 20 24.63 -29.12 24.20
CA ALA A 20 23.55 -30.06 24.43
C ALA A 20 22.42 -29.62 23.49
N GLY A 21 22.07 -30.47 22.52
CA GLY A 21 20.97 -30.20 21.60
C GLY A 21 19.68 -29.93 22.38
N PRO A 22 18.69 -29.26 21.79
CA PRO A 22 17.40 -29.07 22.42
C PRO A 22 16.83 -30.42 22.86
N ASN A 23 16.26 -30.48 24.08
CA ASN A 23 15.62 -31.68 24.63
C ASN A 23 14.27 -31.94 23.96
N ALA A 24 14.29 -32.19 22.65
CA ALA A 24 13.13 -32.34 21.78
C ALA A 24 13.25 -33.61 20.94
N ILE A 25 12.11 -34.16 20.52
CA ILE A 25 12.11 -35.27 19.58
C ILE A 25 12.70 -34.77 18.26
N HIS A 26 13.69 -35.50 17.74
CA HIS A 26 14.34 -35.18 16.49
C HIS A 26 13.99 -36.21 15.42
N HIS A 27 13.50 -35.75 14.28
CA HIS A 27 13.17 -36.57 13.12
C HIS A 27 14.26 -36.45 12.06
N LYS A 28 14.76 -37.58 11.56
CA LYS A 28 15.68 -37.61 10.42
C LYS A 28 15.02 -38.40 9.31
N ILE A 29 14.39 -37.67 8.40
CA ILE A 29 13.47 -38.18 7.39
C ILE A 29 14.19 -38.33 6.05
N GLU A 30 14.10 -39.51 5.46
CA GLU A 30 14.46 -39.78 4.06
C GLU A 30 13.18 -40.15 3.31
N ALA A 31 12.67 -39.25 2.46
CA ALA A 31 11.40 -39.42 1.77
C ALA A 31 11.55 -39.46 0.24
N THR A 32 10.87 -40.38 -0.42
CA THR A 32 10.71 -40.43 -1.87
C THR A 32 9.26 -40.10 -2.21
N VAL A 33 9.05 -39.05 -2.99
CA VAL A 33 7.71 -38.61 -3.42
C VAL A 33 7.56 -38.90 -4.92
N ASP A 34 6.44 -39.51 -5.29
CA ASP A 34 6.04 -39.75 -6.67
C ASP A 34 4.69 -39.07 -6.98
N PRO A 35 4.74 -37.86 -7.57
CA PRO A 35 3.55 -37.10 -7.94
C PRO A 35 2.60 -37.82 -8.90
N ALA A 36 3.12 -38.67 -9.80
CA ALA A 36 2.31 -39.35 -10.81
C ALA A 36 1.41 -40.44 -10.22
N THR A 37 1.78 -40.99 -9.06
CA THR A 37 1.04 -42.08 -8.40
C THR A 37 0.41 -41.68 -7.07
N SER A 38 0.51 -40.38 -6.71
CA SER A 38 0.13 -39.82 -5.41
C SER A 38 0.82 -40.51 -4.23
N PHE A 39 2.01 -41.07 -4.44
CA PHE A 39 2.65 -41.99 -3.51
C PHE A 39 3.83 -41.35 -2.78
N ILE A 40 3.99 -41.71 -1.51
CA ILE A 40 5.16 -41.37 -0.71
C ILE A 40 5.68 -42.63 0.00
N GLU A 41 7.00 -42.76 0.06
CA GLU A 41 7.71 -43.72 0.90
C GLU A 41 8.74 -42.95 1.72
N ALA A 42 8.75 -43.13 3.03
CA ALA A 42 9.69 -42.47 3.91
C ALA A 42 10.28 -43.42 4.96
N THR A 43 11.53 -43.16 5.31
CA THR A 43 12.21 -43.75 6.46
C THR A 43 12.56 -42.63 7.41
N ASP A 44 12.10 -42.73 8.65
CA ASP A 44 12.33 -41.72 9.68
C ASP A 44 13.12 -42.32 10.83
N LYS A 45 14.33 -41.81 11.06
CA LYS A 45 15.13 -42.11 12.25
C LYS A 45 14.81 -41.06 13.32
N ILE A 46 14.05 -41.49 14.31
CA ILE A 46 13.50 -40.67 15.39
C ILE A 46 14.38 -40.83 16.63
N THR A 47 14.83 -39.72 17.19
CA THR A 47 15.53 -39.68 18.48
C THR A 47 14.59 -39.10 19.54
N ILE A 48 14.22 -39.92 20.52
CA ILE A 48 13.32 -39.54 21.61
C ILE A 48 14.14 -39.30 22.88
N PRO A 49 14.10 -38.09 23.46
CA PRO A 49 14.89 -37.80 24.64
C PRO A 49 14.50 -38.64 25.86
N ALA A 50 15.49 -38.96 26.69
CA ALA A 50 15.33 -39.88 27.83
C ALA A 50 14.17 -39.53 28.79
N ASP A 51 13.89 -38.24 29.00
CA ASP A 51 12.82 -37.76 29.89
C ASP A 51 11.41 -37.88 29.28
N GLN A 52 11.31 -38.16 27.98
CA GLN A 52 10.05 -38.37 27.28
C GLN A 52 9.73 -39.87 27.08
N ILE A 53 10.69 -40.75 27.37
CA ILE A 53 10.51 -42.20 27.29
C ILE A 53 9.63 -42.66 28.45
N ASN A 54 8.52 -43.30 28.14
CA ASN A 54 7.66 -43.96 29.12
C ASN A 54 7.15 -45.30 28.59
N ALA A 55 6.63 -46.16 29.47
CA ALA A 55 6.18 -47.50 29.12
C ALA A 55 4.96 -47.53 28.17
N ASN A 56 4.28 -46.39 27.98
CA ASN A 56 3.08 -46.25 27.15
C ASN A 56 3.34 -45.33 25.95
N LEU A 57 4.56 -45.36 25.40
CA LEU A 57 4.94 -44.55 24.25
C LEU A 57 4.04 -44.89 23.05
N HIS A 58 3.41 -43.88 22.47
CA HIS A 58 2.55 -44.01 21.30
C HIS A 58 2.79 -42.86 20.33
N PHE A 59 2.38 -43.08 19.08
CA PHE A 59 2.33 -42.02 18.08
C PHE A 59 1.10 -42.13 17.19
N LEU A 60 0.71 -41.00 16.59
CA LEU A 60 -0.31 -40.89 15.56
C LEU A 60 0.34 -40.78 14.18
N LEU A 61 -0.28 -41.40 13.19
CA LEU A 61 0.06 -41.29 11.77
C LEU A 61 -1.23 -41.40 10.96
N THR A 62 -1.32 -40.73 9.81
CA THR A 62 -2.48 -40.92 8.91
C THR A 62 -2.70 -42.40 8.58
N SER A 63 -3.96 -42.81 8.51
CA SER A 63 -4.35 -44.18 8.16
C SER A 63 -4.00 -44.55 6.70
N ASP A 64 -3.71 -43.55 5.87
CA ASP A 64 -3.30 -43.74 4.48
C ASP A 64 -1.87 -44.29 4.34
N LEU A 65 -1.07 -44.22 5.42
CA LEU A 65 0.29 -44.73 5.47
C LEU A 65 0.36 -46.05 6.24
N LYS A 66 1.01 -47.05 5.63
CA LYS A 66 1.38 -48.29 6.30
C LYS A 66 2.74 -48.10 6.93
N VAL A 67 2.87 -48.42 8.22
CA VAL A 67 4.11 -48.25 8.99
C VAL A 67 4.64 -49.58 9.53
N GLU A 68 5.95 -49.74 9.53
CA GLU A 68 6.69 -50.83 10.17
C GLU A 68 7.91 -50.28 10.93
N SER A 69 8.30 -50.95 12.01
CA SER A 69 9.57 -50.69 12.69
C SER A 69 10.66 -51.56 12.06
N ILE A 70 11.76 -50.94 11.66
CA ILE A 70 12.96 -51.67 11.20
C ILE A 70 14.07 -51.68 12.25
N THR A 71 13.77 -51.21 13.46
CA THR A 71 14.73 -51.16 14.58
C THR A 71 14.73 -52.50 15.32
N PRO A 72 15.89 -53.18 15.45
CA PRO A 72 15.98 -54.41 16.21
C PRO A 72 15.52 -54.24 17.66
N GLY A 73 14.58 -55.08 18.10
CA GLY A 73 14.06 -55.06 19.48
C GLY A 73 12.98 -54.01 19.75
N VAL A 74 12.57 -53.22 18.75
CA VAL A 74 11.42 -52.33 18.83
C VAL A 74 10.29 -52.85 17.95
N SER A 75 9.13 -53.13 18.52
CA SER A 75 7.91 -53.48 17.79
C SER A 75 6.86 -52.38 17.91
N ILE A 76 6.05 -52.24 16.86
CA ILE A 76 4.90 -51.35 16.85
C ILE A 76 3.62 -52.16 16.70
N SER A 77 2.59 -51.80 17.45
CA SER A 77 1.28 -52.44 17.40
C SER A 77 0.19 -51.39 17.26
N LEU A 78 -0.72 -51.59 16.31
CA LEU A 78 -1.88 -50.73 16.14
C LEU A 78 -2.81 -50.86 17.37
N GLU A 79 -2.98 -49.78 18.11
CA GLU A 79 -3.82 -49.72 19.31
C GLU A 79 -5.26 -49.33 18.93
N LYS A 80 -5.39 -48.33 18.04
CA LYS A 80 -6.68 -47.83 17.57
C LYS A 80 -6.54 -47.33 16.14
N SER A 81 -7.49 -47.68 15.28
CA SER A 81 -7.57 -47.20 13.90
C SER A 81 -8.72 -46.23 13.72
N GLU A 82 -8.66 -45.50 12.62
CA GLU A 82 -9.72 -44.58 12.17
C GLU A 82 -10.15 -43.54 13.19
N ILE A 83 -9.17 -43.02 13.92
CA ILE A 83 -9.37 -41.86 14.79
C ILE A 83 -9.57 -40.65 13.89
N LYS A 84 -10.65 -39.90 14.10
CA LYS A 84 -10.86 -38.64 13.39
C LYS A 84 -9.69 -37.71 13.70
N GLY A 85 -9.07 -37.15 12.66
CA GLY A 85 -7.97 -36.23 12.86
C GLY A 85 -8.36 -34.95 13.58
N GLU A 86 -7.42 -34.40 14.35
CA GLU A 86 -7.50 -33.09 14.96
C GLU A 86 -6.48 -32.17 14.30
N ASP A 87 -6.81 -30.90 14.07
CA ASP A 87 -5.82 -29.93 13.60
C ASP A 87 -4.78 -29.62 14.70
N PHE A 88 -3.53 -29.42 14.31
CA PHE A 88 -2.46 -28.92 15.18
C PHE A 88 -1.47 -28.06 14.39
N GLY A 89 -0.65 -27.28 15.10
CA GLY A 89 0.26 -26.31 14.49
C GLY A 89 -0.47 -25.14 13.86
N MET A 90 -0.03 -24.71 12.68
CA MET A 90 -0.63 -23.62 11.91
C MET A 90 -2.09 -23.94 11.50
N ASP A 91 -2.40 -25.22 11.27
CA ASP A 91 -3.72 -25.65 10.80
C ASP A 91 -4.79 -25.60 11.92
N LYS A 92 -4.42 -25.42 13.20
CA LYS A 92 -5.39 -25.18 14.31
C LYS A 92 -6.26 -23.95 14.09
N GLU A 93 -5.82 -23.06 13.22
CA GLU A 93 -6.59 -21.87 12.85
C GLU A 93 -7.74 -22.20 11.88
N ASP A 94 -7.82 -23.38 11.26
CA ASP A 94 -8.71 -23.60 10.12
C ASP A 94 -9.88 -24.60 10.34
N PHE A 95 -10.02 -25.21 11.54
CA PHE A 95 -11.11 -26.04 12.13
C PHE A 95 -11.91 -27.07 11.30
N GLU A 96 -11.94 -27.05 9.97
CA GLU A 96 -12.79 -27.91 9.16
C GLU A 96 -12.00 -28.89 8.26
N SER A 97 -10.70 -28.66 8.01
CA SER A 97 -9.92 -29.47 7.06
C SER A 97 -9.49 -30.85 7.58
N SER A 98 -9.01 -30.96 8.83
CA SER A 98 -8.60 -32.24 9.46
C SER A 98 -9.74 -33.23 9.62
N SER A 99 -10.99 -32.76 9.58
CA SER A 99 -12.16 -33.60 9.81
C SER A 99 -12.36 -34.71 8.75
N SER A 100 -11.69 -34.57 7.60
CA SER A 100 -11.72 -35.49 6.47
C SER A 100 -10.60 -36.55 6.50
N ILE A 101 -9.58 -36.38 7.35
CA ILE A 101 -8.50 -37.38 7.51
C ILE A 101 -8.77 -38.33 8.67
N SER A 102 -8.24 -39.53 8.52
CA SER A 102 -8.37 -40.62 9.46
C SER A 102 -6.96 -41.02 9.94
N GLN A 103 -6.79 -41.26 11.23
CA GLN A 103 -5.50 -41.52 11.86
C GLN A 103 -5.47 -42.88 12.54
N ASN A 104 -4.28 -43.46 12.60
CA ASN A 104 -3.98 -44.66 13.37
C ASN A 104 -3.09 -44.29 14.56
N LYS A 105 -3.43 -44.82 15.74
CA LYS A 105 -2.61 -44.75 16.95
C LYS A 105 -1.82 -46.04 17.12
N TYR A 106 -0.51 -45.93 17.18
CA TYR A 106 0.41 -47.05 17.34
C TYR A 106 1.08 -46.98 18.71
N ALA A 107 1.08 -48.11 19.43
CA ALA A 107 1.90 -48.28 20.63
C ALA A 107 3.29 -48.80 20.25
N VAL A 108 4.32 -48.28 20.92
CA VAL A 108 5.72 -48.66 20.72
C VAL A 108 6.17 -49.53 21.90
N SER A 109 6.64 -50.74 21.60
CA SER A 109 7.19 -51.67 22.59
C SER A 109 8.70 -51.84 22.39
N PHE A 110 9.48 -51.70 23.47
CA PHE A 110 10.94 -51.80 23.48
C PHE A 110 11.43 -52.40 24.81
N ASP A 111 12.67 -52.90 24.86
CA ASP A 111 13.24 -53.44 26.12
C ASP A 111 13.43 -52.31 27.14
N SER A 112 12.85 -52.50 28.33
CA SER A 112 12.76 -51.58 29.48
C SER A 112 14.07 -51.02 30.05
N LYS A 113 15.22 -51.24 29.41
CA LYS A 113 16.57 -50.85 29.87
C LYS A 113 17.19 -49.68 29.09
N ALA A 114 16.40 -48.80 28.46
CA ALA A 114 16.96 -47.60 27.85
C ALA A 114 17.66 -46.73 28.92
N LYS A 115 18.99 -46.56 28.83
CA LYS A 115 19.81 -45.78 29.78
C LYS A 115 20.05 -44.33 29.30
N GLY A 116 19.37 -43.91 28.24
CA GLY A 116 19.51 -42.61 27.57
C GLY A 116 18.43 -42.47 26.50
N ASP A 117 18.66 -41.60 25.53
CA ASP A 117 17.73 -41.36 24.42
C ASP A 117 17.42 -42.66 23.65
N LEU A 118 16.17 -42.78 23.21
CA LEU A 118 15.69 -43.92 22.44
C LEU A 118 15.72 -43.56 20.96
N GLU A 119 16.50 -44.30 20.17
CA GLU A 119 16.47 -44.20 18.72
C GLU A 119 15.53 -45.25 18.13
N ILE A 120 14.56 -44.82 17.33
CA ILE A 120 13.62 -45.68 16.60
C ILE A 120 13.66 -45.29 15.13
N THR A 121 13.82 -46.25 14.25
CA THR A 121 13.68 -46.10 12.82
C THR A 121 12.39 -46.75 12.34
N LEU A 122 11.50 -45.92 11.79
CA LEU A 122 10.23 -46.33 11.21
C LEU A 122 10.29 -46.19 9.69
N LYS A 123 9.71 -47.16 8.99
CA LYS A 123 9.49 -47.09 7.55
C LYS A 123 7.99 -47.01 7.28
N PHE A 124 7.55 -46.05 6.48
CA PHE A 124 6.16 -45.90 6.14
C PHE A 124 5.93 -45.49 4.68
N SER A 125 4.83 -45.96 4.10
CA SER A 125 4.49 -45.66 2.71
C SER A 125 2.99 -45.77 2.43
N GLY A 126 2.51 -45.04 1.42
CA GLY A 126 1.10 -45.02 1.05
C GLY A 126 0.76 -43.92 0.06
N LYS A 127 -0.53 -43.76 -0.20
CA LYS A 127 -1.04 -42.72 -1.10
C LYS A 127 -1.68 -41.60 -0.31
N ILE A 128 -1.28 -40.36 -0.55
CA ILE A 128 -1.90 -39.18 0.07
C ILE A 128 -2.51 -38.32 -1.04
N ASN A 129 -3.84 -38.26 -1.08
CA ASN A 129 -4.57 -37.51 -2.10
C ASN A 129 -5.94 -37.09 -1.56
N HIS A 130 -5.94 -36.09 -0.68
CA HIS A 130 -7.17 -35.45 -0.22
C HIS A 130 -7.44 -34.25 -1.14
N PRO A 131 -8.58 -34.23 -1.85
CA PRO A 131 -8.86 -33.20 -2.83
C PRO A 131 -8.97 -31.82 -2.17
N ILE A 132 -8.75 -30.79 -2.98
CA ILE A 132 -8.94 -29.41 -2.54
C ILE A 132 -10.44 -29.12 -2.44
N GLU A 133 -10.89 -28.73 -1.25
CA GLU A 133 -12.29 -28.40 -0.96
C GLU A 133 -12.48 -26.89 -0.79
N GLN A 134 -13.64 -26.38 -1.19
CA GLN A 134 -14.00 -24.96 -1.05
C GLN A 134 -14.93 -24.79 0.15
N LEU A 135 -14.52 -23.99 1.14
CA LEU A 135 -15.36 -23.63 2.27
C LEU A 135 -16.52 -22.71 1.82
N GLY A 136 -17.71 -22.88 2.43
CA GLY A 136 -19.02 -22.42 1.95
C GLY A 136 -19.22 -20.92 1.62
N GLU A 137 -20.37 -20.60 1.01
CA GLU A 137 -20.65 -19.31 0.36
C GLU A 137 -20.73 -18.06 1.27
N GLU A 138 -20.82 -18.19 2.60
CA GLU A 138 -20.77 -17.02 3.51
C GLU A 138 -19.39 -16.32 3.49
N TYR A 139 -18.37 -17.01 2.96
CA TYR A 139 -17.08 -16.43 2.65
C TYR A 139 -17.14 -15.77 1.27
N ALA A 140 -17.23 -14.44 1.23
CA ALA A 140 -17.03 -13.67 -0.01
C ALA A 140 -15.61 -13.83 -0.65
N ARG A 141 -14.79 -14.75 -0.11
CA ARG A 141 -13.49 -15.24 -0.57
C ARG A 141 -13.25 -16.68 -0.05
N GLY A 142 -14.14 -17.64 -0.30
CA GLY A 142 -13.93 -19.04 0.15
C GLY A 142 -12.55 -19.54 -0.28
N PHE A 143 -11.61 -19.65 0.67
CA PHE A 143 -10.30 -20.22 0.44
C PHE A 143 -10.49 -21.72 0.27
N SER A 144 -9.72 -22.29 -0.65
CA SER A 144 -9.73 -23.74 -0.82
C SER A 144 -8.62 -24.35 0.01
N GLN A 145 -8.91 -25.45 0.69
CA GLN A 145 -8.01 -26.11 1.63
C GLN A 145 -7.89 -27.59 1.30
N THR A 146 -6.81 -28.20 1.76
CA THR A 146 -6.62 -29.66 1.76
C THR A 146 -5.80 -30.03 3.00
N PRO A 147 -6.13 -31.13 3.68
CA PRO A 147 -5.31 -31.64 4.78
C PRO A 147 -4.03 -32.32 4.28
N GLY A 148 -3.87 -32.55 2.97
CA GLY A 148 -2.67 -33.16 2.38
C GLY A 148 -2.92 -33.76 1.00
N LEU A 149 -2.05 -33.47 0.04
CA LEU A 149 -2.23 -33.86 -1.36
C LEU A 149 -0.89 -34.09 -2.05
N ILE A 150 -0.80 -35.18 -2.83
CA ILE A 150 0.29 -35.44 -3.78
C ILE A 150 -0.33 -35.74 -5.14
N GLU A 151 -0.05 -34.93 -6.15
CA GLU A 151 -0.52 -35.15 -7.53
C GLU A 151 0.42 -34.50 -8.56
N GLU A 152 0.17 -34.73 -9.86
CA GLU A 152 1.01 -34.21 -10.96
C GLU A 152 1.15 -32.68 -10.98
N ARG A 153 0.19 -31.95 -10.41
CA ARG A 153 0.31 -30.49 -10.30
C ARG A 153 1.29 -30.09 -9.21
N GLY A 154 1.34 -30.79 -8.08
CA GLY A 154 2.20 -30.47 -6.95
C GLY A 154 1.92 -31.35 -5.74
N ALA A 155 2.73 -31.19 -4.69
CA ALA A 155 2.52 -31.81 -3.38
C ALA A 155 2.46 -30.76 -2.27
N TYR A 156 1.56 -30.98 -1.32
CA TYR A 156 1.43 -30.24 -0.08
C TYR A 156 1.21 -31.23 1.05
N LEU A 157 2.13 -31.28 2.00
CA LEU A 157 2.00 -32.03 3.25
C LEU A 157 2.33 -31.10 4.41
N SER A 158 1.49 -31.11 5.44
CA SER A 158 1.63 -30.34 6.68
C SER A 158 1.34 -31.21 7.90
N GLY A 159 1.30 -30.61 9.09
CA GLY A 159 0.91 -31.24 10.34
C GLY A 159 -0.50 -31.84 10.26
N SER A 160 -1.48 -31.14 9.67
CA SER A 160 -2.82 -31.71 9.47
C SER A 160 -2.85 -32.97 8.62
N THR A 161 -1.81 -33.27 7.84
CA THR A 161 -1.70 -34.55 7.12
C THR A 161 -1.33 -35.71 8.04
N TYR A 162 -0.70 -35.46 9.19
CA TYR A 162 -0.10 -36.50 10.06
C TYR A 162 0.80 -37.46 9.27
N TRP A 163 1.57 -36.93 8.31
CA TRP A 163 2.46 -37.71 7.45
C TRP A 163 3.78 -38.06 8.14
N VAL A 164 4.16 -37.33 9.20
CA VAL A 164 5.27 -37.63 10.11
C VAL A 164 4.71 -38.17 11.43
N PRO A 165 5.33 -39.22 12.04
CA PRO A 165 4.88 -39.77 13.33
C PRO A 165 4.80 -38.71 14.45
N TRP A 166 3.61 -38.50 15.00
CA TRP A 166 3.36 -37.50 16.06
C TRP A 166 3.25 -38.18 17.43
N PHE A 167 4.18 -37.89 18.35
CA PHE A 167 4.25 -38.57 19.65
C PHE A 167 3.55 -37.82 20.78
N ASN A 168 3.62 -36.49 20.77
CA ASN A 168 3.05 -35.62 21.80
C ASN A 168 3.00 -34.17 21.32
N ASP A 169 2.43 -33.29 22.14
CA ASP A 169 2.22 -31.88 21.84
C ASP A 169 3.45 -30.97 22.10
N LYS A 170 4.65 -31.54 22.26
CA LYS A 170 5.89 -30.76 22.37
C LYS A 170 6.45 -30.44 20.98
N LEU A 171 7.19 -29.35 20.89
CA LEU A 171 7.90 -28.97 19.68
C LEU A 171 8.99 -29.99 19.31
N ILE A 172 9.24 -30.13 18.01
CA ILE A 172 10.18 -31.07 17.41
C ILE A 172 11.32 -30.35 16.67
N THR A 173 12.35 -31.08 16.30
CA THR A 173 13.35 -30.64 15.30
C THR A 173 13.42 -31.67 14.19
N PHE A 174 13.89 -31.28 13.00
CA PHE A 174 14.01 -32.27 11.92
C PHE A 174 15.10 -31.96 10.90
N ASP A 175 15.60 -33.03 10.29
CA ASP A 175 16.31 -33.03 9.02
C ASP A 175 15.50 -33.83 8.01
N MET A 176 15.26 -33.29 6.82
CA MET A 176 14.52 -33.98 5.78
C MET A 176 15.31 -34.00 4.47
N THR A 177 15.60 -35.21 3.98
CA THR A 177 16.14 -35.44 2.65
C THR A 177 15.05 -36.02 1.76
N THR A 178 14.76 -35.35 0.65
CA THR A 178 13.71 -35.76 -0.29
C THR A 178 14.30 -36.18 -1.63
N SER A 179 13.68 -37.17 -2.27
CA SER A 179 13.99 -37.66 -3.60
C SER A 179 12.75 -37.57 -4.48
N VAL A 180 12.75 -36.67 -5.46
CA VAL A 180 11.63 -36.42 -6.39
C VAL A 180 12.08 -36.60 -7.85
N PRO A 181 11.16 -36.75 -8.83
CA PRO A 181 11.54 -36.85 -10.24
C PRO A 181 12.40 -35.67 -10.71
N GLU A 182 13.27 -35.87 -11.70
CA GLU A 182 14.03 -34.77 -12.31
C GLU A 182 13.11 -33.66 -12.83
N GLY A 183 13.49 -32.40 -12.56
CA GLY A 183 12.69 -31.21 -12.88
C GLY A 183 11.67 -30.81 -11.81
N TRP A 184 11.41 -31.66 -10.81
CA TRP A 184 10.72 -31.26 -9.58
C TRP A 184 11.73 -30.84 -8.52
N ASP A 185 11.31 -29.97 -7.60
CA ASP A 185 12.06 -29.64 -6.39
C ASP A 185 11.13 -29.57 -5.17
N VAL A 186 11.72 -29.61 -3.98
CA VAL A 186 11.02 -29.58 -2.69
C VAL A 186 11.45 -28.36 -1.89
N VAL A 187 10.48 -27.66 -1.32
CA VAL A 187 10.68 -26.58 -0.35
C VAL A 187 10.11 -27.01 1.00
N SER A 188 10.90 -26.78 2.05
CA SER A 188 10.53 -27.03 3.44
C SER A 188 11.06 -25.90 4.34
N GLN A 189 10.88 -26.05 5.66
CA GLN A 189 11.43 -25.12 6.64
C GLN A 189 12.96 -25.25 6.75
N GLY A 190 13.60 -24.17 7.19
CA GLY A 190 15.01 -24.17 7.59
C GLY A 190 15.98 -23.96 6.43
N ASN A 191 17.18 -24.52 6.58
CA ASN A 191 18.32 -24.29 5.68
C ASN A 191 18.47 -25.42 4.64
N ARG A 192 18.73 -25.07 3.38
CA ARG A 192 19.04 -26.09 2.35
C ARG A 192 20.51 -26.47 2.43
N THR A 193 20.80 -27.73 2.76
CA THR A 193 22.19 -28.24 2.89
C THR A 193 22.62 -29.17 1.76
N LEU A 194 21.68 -29.66 0.96
CA LEU A 194 21.93 -30.45 -0.24
C LEU A 194 20.93 -30.09 -1.34
N HIS A 195 21.41 -29.98 -2.58
CA HIS A 195 20.60 -29.75 -3.76
C HIS A 195 21.34 -30.28 -5.00
N GLU A 196 21.05 -31.52 -5.41
CA GLU A 196 21.73 -32.18 -6.53
C GLU A 196 20.81 -33.12 -7.31
N VAL A 197 21.07 -33.28 -8.62
CA VAL A 197 20.45 -34.34 -9.42
C VAL A 197 21.31 -35.59 -9.36
N LYS A 198 20.75 -36.70 -8.89
CA LYS A 198 21.42 -37.99 -8.76
C LYS A 198 20.53 -39.11 -9.27
N ASN A 199 21.06 -39.92 -10.19
CA ASN A 199 20.33 -41.04 -10.80
C ASN A 199 18.98 -40.65 -11.44
N GLY A 200 18.91 -39.49 -12.11
CA GLY A 200 17.67 -39.00 -12.75
C GLY A 200 16.58 -38.55 -11.75
N ARG A 201 16.97 -38.24 -10.51
CA ARG A 201 16.08 -37.72 -9.47
C ARG A 201 16.71 -36.49 -8.83
N GLN A 202 15.88 -35.52 -8.45
CA GLN A 202 16.29 -34.37 -7.66
C GLN A 202 16.36 -34.78 -6.19
N ILE A 203 17.52 -34.58 -5.57
CA ILE A 203 17.78 -34.83 -4.15
C ILE A 203 17.98 -33.49 -3.44
N THR A 204 17.14 -33.20 -2.46
CA THR A 204 17.16 -31.95 -1.71
C THR A 204 17.16 -32.26 -0.22
N ARG A 205 18.02 -31.60 0.58
CA ARG A 205 18.02 -31.71 2.05
C ARG A 205 17.75 -30.37 2.69
N TRP A 206 16.76 -30.36 3.59
CA TRP A 206 16.39 -29.25 4.45
C TRP A 206 16.68 -29.62 5.90
N GLU A 207 17.35 -28.72 6.62
CA GLU A 207 17.70 -28.90 8.04
C GLU A 207 17.05 -27.77 8.85
N SER A 208 16.28 -28.14 9.86
CA SER A 208 15.61 -27.23 10.79
C SER A 208 16.02 -27.56 12.22
N PRO A 209 17.18 -27.03 12.68
CA PRO A 209 17.65 -27.22 14.06
C PRO A 209 16.80 -26.45 15.08
N GLU A 210 16.03 -25.46 14.64
CA GLU A 210 15.07 -24.73 15.46
C GLU A 210 13.86 -25.60 15.83
N LEU A 211 13.26 -25.34 16.99
CA LEU A 211 12.05 -26.05 17.42
C LEU A 211 10.86 -25.63 16.56
N MET A 212 10.11 -26.60 16.06
CA MET A 212 8.97 -26.47 15.16
C MET A 212 7.74 -27.21 15.70
N GLU A 213 6.54 -26.75 15.34
CA GLU A 213 5.29 -27.47 15.65
C GLU A 213 5.02 -28.64 14.69
N GLU A 214 5.49 -28.55 13.45
CA GLU A 214 5.19 -29.50 12.38
C GLU A 214 6.25 -29.50 11.27
N VAL A 215 6.13 -30.42 10.30
CA VAL A 215 7.04 -30.56 9.15
C VAL A 215 6.27 -30.35 7.86
N PHE A 216 6.63 -29.32 7.09
CA PHE A 216 6.03 -29.05 5.78
C PHE A 216 6.86 -29.68 4.66
N LEU A 217 6.18 -30.22 3.65
CA LEU A 217 6.78 -30.65 2.39
C LEU A 217 5.95 -30.10 1.23
N ILE A 218 6.51 -29.11 0.53
CA ILE A 218 5.92 -28.55 -0.68
C ILE A 218 6.75 -28.98 -1.87
N ALA A 219 6.15 -29.62 -2.87
CA ALA A 219 6.87 -30.04 -4.07
C ALA A 219 6.16 -29.60 -5.35
N ALA A 220 6.94 -29.14 -6.32
CA ALA A 220 6.45 -28.84 -7.67
C ALA A 220 7.62 -28.76 -8.66
N GLN A 221 7.31 -28.54 -9.93
CA GLN A 221 8.27 -28.03 -10.89
C GLN A 221 8.46 -26.54 -10.65
N PHE A 222 9.60 -26.18 -10.05
CA PHE A 222 9.92 -24.80 -9.67
C PHE A 222 11.08 -24.25 -10.51
N HIS A 223 10.99 -22.94 -10.75
CA HIS A 223 12.08 -22.07 -11.15
C HIS A 223 12.49 -21.23 -9.93
N GLU A 224 13.76 -21.35 -9.54
CA GLU A 224 14.30 -20.71 -8.35
C GLU A 224 15.00 -19.40 -8.69
N TYR A 225 14.77 -18.39 -7.84
CA TYR A 225 15.49 -17.12 -7.81
C TYR A 225 15.90 -16.82 -6.38
N SER A 226 17.10 -16.28 -6.16
CA SER A 226 17.54 -15.93 -4.81
C SER A 226 18.59 -14.82 -4.78
N PHE A 227 18.71 -14.17 -3.61
CA PHE A 227 19.83 -13.31 -3.26
C PHE A 227 19.96 -13.17 -1.73
N SER A 228 21.09 -12.67 -1.26
CA SER A 228 21.34 -12.47 0.17
C SER A 228 20.84 -11.12 0.69
N ALA A 229 20.00 -11.13 1.72
CA ALA A 229 19.55 -9.94 2.46
C ALA A 229 20.18 -9.92 3.87
N GLY A 230 21.43 -9.46 3.92
CA GLY A 230 22.27 -9.58 5.12
C GLY A 230 22.65 -11.04 5.36
N THR A 231 22.30 -11.59 6.52
CA THR A 231 22.55 -13.00 6.87
C THR A 231 21.43 -13.96 6.46
N VAL A 232 20.36 -13.45 5.85
CA VAL A 232 19.20 -14.25 5.44
C VAL A 232 19.22 -14.44 3.93
N GLU A 233 19.09 -15.67 3.48
CA GLU A 233 18.87 -15.98 2.07
C GLU A 233 17.39 -15.74 1.73
N VAL A 234 17.13 -14.86 0.77
CA VAL A 234 15.78 -14.59 0.30
C VAL A 234 15.59 -15.32 -1.02
N MET A 235 14.53 -16.10 -1.13
CA MET A 235 14.26 -16.97 -2.27
C MET A 235 12.86 -16.76 -2.84
N ALA A 236 12.68 -17.10 -4.12
CA ALA A 236 11.39 -17.20 -4.78
C ALA A 236 11.35 -18.46 -5.65
N PHE A 237 10.36 -19.32 -5.42
CA PHE A 237 10.11 -20.55 -6.16
C PHE A 237 8.83 -20.37 -7.00
N LEU A 238 9.00 -20.19 -8.31
CA LEU A 238 7.90 -19.95 -9.23
C LEU A 238 7.65 -21.18 -10.10
N ARG A 239 6.39 -21.57 -10.25
CA ARG A 239 5.98 -22.64 -11.17
C ARG A 239 6.02 -22.16 -12.62
N THR A 240 5.65 -20.91 -12.84
CA THR A 240 5.76 -20.25 -14.15
C THR A 240 6.88 -19.21 -14.05
N PRO A 241 7.95 -19.33 -14.85
CA PRO A 241 9.13 -18.48 -14.70
C PRO A 241 8.82 -17.02 -15.02
N ASP A 242 9.16 -16.12 -14.09
CA ASP A 242 9.04 -14.66 -14.22
C ASP A 242 10.11 -13.99 -13.36
N GLU A 243 11.29 -13.73 -13.94
CA GLU A 243 12.44 -13.16 -13.24
C GLU A 243 12.14 -11.74 -12.71
N THR A 244 11.35 -10.93 -13.43
CA THR A 244 10.97 -9.59 -12.99
C THR A 244 10.12 -9.67 -11.72
N MET A 245 9.07 -10.51 -11.74
CA MET A 245 8.20 -10.68 -10.58
C MET A 245 8.98 -11.24 -9.38
N ALA A 246 9.81 -12.26 -9.60
CA ALA A 246 10.66 -12.83 -8.56
C ALA A 246 11.53 -11.74 -7.91
N ASN A 247 12.24 -10.94 -8.70
CA ASN A 247 13.09 -9.85 -8.19
C ASN A 247 12.31 -8.82 -7.36
N LYS A 248 11.07 -8.49 -7.72
CA LYS A 248 10.22 -7.59 -6.92
C LYS A 248 9.92 -8.17 -5.54
N TYR A 249 9.59 -9.46 -5.47
CA TYR A 249 9.35 -10.15 -4.20
C TYR A 249 10.61 -10.25 -3.35
N LEU A 250 11.72 -10.62 -3.98
CA LEU A 250 13.05 -10.68 -3.38
C LEU A 250 13.42 -9.34 -2.71
N GLU A 251 13.39 -8.23 -3.46
CA GLU A 251 13.71 -6.90 -2.94
C GLU A 251 12.74 -6.45 -1.84
N THR A 252 11.44 -6.62 -2.06
CA THR A 252 10.40 -6.22 -1.10
C THR A 252 10.54 -6.98 0.21
N THR A 253 10.86 -8.27 0.15
CA THR A 253 11.14 -9.09 1.33
C THR A 253 12.29 -8.50 2.14
N ALA A 254 13.40 -8.13 1.50
CA ALA A 254 14.54 -7.55 2.21
C ALA A 254 14.16 -6.26 2.94
N GLN A 255 13.33 -5.41 2.35
CA GLN A 255 12.87 -4.18 3.00
C GLN A 255 11.99 -4.45 4.22
N TYR A 256 11.04 -5.40 4.13
CA TYR A 256 10.19 -5.75 5.27
C TYR A 256 10.95 -6.53 6.35
N LEU A 257 11.88 -7.42 5.97
CA LEU A 257 12.78 -8.08 6.91
C LEU A 257 13.52 -7.06 7.77
N GLU A 258 14.05 -6.00 7.15
CA GLU A 258 14.74 -4.95 7.89
C GLU A 258 13.80 -4.13 8.77
N MET A 259 12.61 -3.78 8.28
CA MET A 259 11.60 -3.10 9.09
C MET A 259 11.21 -3.91 10.33
N TYR A 260 10.93 -5.21 10.16
CA TYR A 260 10.54 -6.10 11.25
C TYR A 260 11.69 -6.47 12.17
N ARG A 261 12.93 -6.56 11.68
CA ARG A 261 14.11 -6.72 12.54
C ARG A 261 14.25 -5.58 13.55
N ASN A 262 14.02 -4.36 13.10
CA ASN A 262 14.06 -3.18 13.98
C ASN A 262 12.84 -3.13 14.92
N LEU A 263 11.68 -3.57 14.46
CA LEU A 263 10.43 -3.53 15.23
C LEU A 263 10.32 -4.64 16.28
N VAL A 264 10.77 -5.85 15.96
CA VAL A 264 10.56 -7.09 16.73
C VAL A 264 11.86 -7.72 17.20
N GLY A 265 12.89 -7.77 16.34
CA GLY A 265 14.18 -8.39 16.66
C GLY A 265 14.68 -9.31 15.54
N PRO A 266 15.85 -9.95 15.73
CA PRO A 266 16.50 -10.73 14.68
C PRO A 266 15.57 -11.78 14.06
N TYR A 267 15.59 -11.88 12.74
CA TYR A 267 14.79 -12.86 12.01
C TYR A 267 15.15 -14.30 12.45
N PRO A 268 14.15 -15.19 12.66
CA PRO A 268 14.37 -16.48 13.31
C PRO A 268 15.18 -17.51 12.55
N PHE A 269 15.15 -17.47 11.22
CA PHE A 269 15.63 -18.55 10.35
C PHE A 269 16.78 -18.10 9.44
N SER A 270 17.42 -19.05 8.74
CA SER A 270 18.46 -18.75 7.76
C SER A 270 17.92 -18.28 6.40
N LYS A 271 16.69 -18.67 6.05
CA LYS A 271 16.03 -18.25 4.81
C LYS A 271 14.63 -17.68 5.01
N PHE A 272 14.17 -16.92 4.03
CA PHE A 272 12.75 -16.70 3.76
C PHE A 272 12.46 -16.95 2.28
N ALA A 273 11.42 -17.73 1.95
CA ALA A 273 11.03 -17.98 0.56
C ALA A 273 9.59 -17.56 0.25
N LEU A 274 9.37 -16.94 -0.92
CA LEU A 274 8.08 -17.00 -1.59
C LEU A 274 7.98 -18.34 -2.33
N VAL A 275 6.90 -19.09 -2.12
CA VAL A 275 6.62 -20.33 -2.86
C VAL A 275 5.28 -20.20 -3.59
N GLU A 276 5.30 -20.36 -4.91
CA GLU A 276 4.11 -20.32 -5.75
C GLU A 276 3.32 -21.62 -5.65
N ASN A 277 2.04 -21.50 -5.29
CA ASN A 277 1.15 -22.63 -5.15
C ASN A 277 0.25 -22.85 -6.39
N PHE A 278 -0.17 -24.10 -6.60
CA PHE A 278 -1.01 -24.50 -7.74
C PHE A 278 -2.52 -24.34 -7.48
N TRP A 279 -2.92 -23.83 -6.31
CA TRP A 279 -4.27 -23.34 -6.04
C TRP A 279 -4.22 -22.03 -5.24
N ALA A 280 -5.37 -21.38 -5.07
CA ALA A 280 -5.44 -20.08 -4.39
C ALA A 280 -5.24 -20.24 -2.87
N THR A 281 -4.06 -19.86 -2.38
CA THR A 281 -3.69 -19.86 -0.95
C THR A 281 -3.06 -18.55 -0.49
N GLY A 282 -3.04 -18.36 0.83
CA GLY A 282 -2.32 -17.29 1.52
C GLY A 282 -1.84 -17.78 2.89
N TYR A 283 -0.75 -18.56 2.93
CA TYR A 283 -0.24 -19.15 4.17
C TYR A 283 1.15 -18.62 4.52
N GLY A 284 1.34 -18.19 5.77
CA GLY A 284 2.63 -17.82 6.34
C GLY A 284 3.22 -18.97 7.15
N MET A 285 4.23 -19.65 6.61
CA MET A 285 4.88 -20.82 7.24
C MET A 285 6.24 -20.44 7.85
N PRO A 286 6.85 -21.30 8.69
CA PRO A 286 8.18 -21.05 9.20
C PRO A 286 9.20 -21.07 8.05
N SER A 287 9.89 -19.95 7.84
CA SER A 287 10.89 -19.68 6.80
C SER A 287 10.40 -19.57 5.35
N PHE A 288 9.08 -19.55 5.10
CA PHE A 288 8.52 -19.29 3.77
C PHE A 288 7.02 -18.97 3.80
N THR A 289 6.48 -18.50 2.68
CA THR A 289 5.03 -18.31 2.49
C THR A 289 4.58 -19.00 1.21
N LEU A 290 3.38 -19.58 1.24
CA LEU A 290 2.78 -20.32 0.14
C LEU A 290 1.58 -19.55 -0.43
N LEU A 291 1.78 -18.93 -1.60
CA LEU A 291 0.80 -18.05 -2.23
C LEU A 291 0.35 -18.57 -3.60
N GLY A 292 -0.94 -18.49 -3.90
CA GLY A 292 -1.48 -18.96 -5.17
C GLY A 292 -0.95 -18.21 -6.40
N GLU A 293 -0.81 -18.92 -7.52
CA GLU A 293 -0.31 -18.41 -8.81
C GLU A 293 -0.97 -17.07 -9.23
N GLN A 294 -2.30 -16.97 -9.22
CA GLN A 294 -2.96 -15.73 -9.61
C GLN A 294 -2.75 -14.59 -8.60
N ILE A 295 -2.57 -14.93 -7.33
CA ILE A 295 -2.44 -13.96 -6.24
C ILE A 295 -1.12 -13.23 -6.36
N ILE A 296 -0.01 -13.95 -6.54
CA ILE A 296 1.33 -13.34 -6.56
C ILE A 296 1.54 -12.36 -7.72
N ARG A 297 0.75 -12.48 -8.78
CA ARG A 297 0.81 -11.59 -9.95
C ARG A 297 0.09 -10.26 -9.72
N PHE A 298 -0.68 -10.10 -8.64
CA PHE A 298 -1.31 -8.83 -8.32
C PHE A 298 -0.32 -7.88 -7.62
N PRO A 299 -0.01 -6.70 -8.20
CA PRO A 299 1.03 -5.80 -7.68
C PRO A 299 0.80 -5.32 -6.24
N PHE A 300 -0.46 -5.30 -5.79
CA PHE A 300 -0.82 -4.80 -4.47
C PHE A 300 -0.50 -5.76 -3.34
N ILE A 301 -0.29 -7.05 -3.62
CA ILE A 301 -0.04 -8.08 -2.62
C ILE A 301 1.25 -7.80 -1.84
N LEU A 302 2.27 -7.25 -2.51
CA LEU A 302 3.53 -6.77 -1.92
C LEU A 302 3.33 -5.69 -0.84
N HIS A 303 2.19 -5.00 -0.85
CA HIS A 303 1.86 -3.95 0.11
C HIS A 303 0.50 -4.16 0.78
N SER A 304 0.03 -5.41 0.82
CA SER A 304 -1.14 -5.80 1.59
C SER A 304 -0.89 -7.08 2.39
N SER A 305 -1.06 -8.26 1.79
CA SER A 305 -1.05 -9.54 2.52
C SER A 305 0.35 -10.13 2.61
N TYR A 306 1.23 -9.94 1.63
CA TYR A 306 2.59 -10.47 1.69
C TYR A 306 3.39 -10.09 2.96
N PRO A 307 3.41 -8.81 3.38
CA PRO A 307 4.09 -8.43 4.63
C PRO A 307 3.43 -8.99 5.89
N HIS A 308 2.16 -9.37 5.83
CA HIS A 308 1.45 -10.08 6.90
C HIS A 308 2.02 -11.50 7.04
N GLU A 309 2.06 -12.25 5.93
CA GLU A 309 2.61 -13.61 5.90
C GLU A 309 4.09 -13.67 6.30
N LEU A 310 4.88 -12.68 5.88
CA LEU A 310 6.27 -12.56 6.31
C LEU A 310 6.37 -12.32 7.82
N LEU A 311 5.50 -11.49 8.40
CA LEU A 311 5.54 -11.19 9.83
C LEU A 311 5.17 -12.40 10.68
N HIS A 312 4.37 -13.34 10.17
CA HIS A 312 4.11 -14.61 10.86
C HIS A 312 5.36 -15.43 11.16
N ASN A 313 6.50 -15.13 10.52
CA ASN A 313 7.75 -15.78 10.89
C ASN A 313 8.20 -15.44 12.31
N TRP A 314 7.90 -14.23 12.79
CA TRP A 314 8.07 -13.87 14.20
C TRP A 314 6.91 -14.35 15.07
N TRP A 315 5.67 -14.10 14.62
CA TRP A 315 4.45 -14.38 15.36
C TRP A 315 3.72 -15.61 14.82
N GLY A 316 3.55 -16.65 15.62
CA GLY A 316 2.90 -17.88 15.19
C GLY A 316 3.89 -18.94 14.70
N ASN A 317 4.96 -18.58 13.96
CA ASN A 317 5.94 -19.57 13.47
C ASN A 317 7.27 -19.61 14.23
N SER A 318 7.49 -18.73 15.21
CA SER A 318 8.66 -18.86 16.10
C SER A 318 8.35 -18.45 17.54
N ALA A 319 7.61 -17.38 17.79
CA ALA A 319 6.87 -17.27 19.05
C ALA A 319 5.49 -17.89 18.83
N TYR A 320 5.32 -19.15 19.26
CA TYR A 320 4.13 -19.95 19.01
C TYR A 320 2.97 -19.51 19.89
N VAL A 321 1.75 -19.77 19.43
CA VAL A 321 0.53 -19.43 20.17
C VAL A 321 0.20 -20.53 21.16
N ASP A 322 -0.14 -20.13 22.38
CA ASP A 322 -0.86 -21.00 23.31
C ASP A 322 -2.37 -20.87 23.08
N PHE A 323 -2.91 -21.75 22.24
CA PHE A 323 -4.32 -21.70 21.83
C PHE A 323 -5.31 -21.93 22.98
N ASP A 324 -4.90 -22.57 24.07
CA ASP A 324 -5.75 -22.75 25.25
C ASP A 324 -6.03 -21.42 25.96
N ASN A 325 -5.17 -20.41 25.74
CA ASN A 325 -5.27 -19.08 26.31
C ASN A 325 -5.51 -17.98 25.25
N GLY A 326 -5.93 -18.37 24.05
CA GLY A 326 -6.36 -17.49 22.98
C GLY A 326 -5.27 -17.04 22.01
N ASN A 327 -5.67 -16.89 20.75
CA ASN A 327 -4.81 -16.49 19.65
C ASN A 327 -4.55 -14.97 19.64
N TRP A 328 -3.40 -14.58 20.18
CA TRP A 328 -2.91 -13.19 20.14
C TRP A 328 -2.22 -12.83 18.81
N CYS A 329 -1.79 -13.83 18.03
CA CYS A 329 -0.96 -13.68 16.85
C CYS A 329 -1.70 -12.93 15.74
N GLU A 330 -2.87 -13.39 15.32
CA GLU A 330 -3.60 -12.85 14.17
C GLU A 330 -3.87 -11.33 14.26
N GLY A 331 -4.42 -10.91 15.40
CA GLY A 331 -4.71 -9.50 15.64
C GLY A 331 -3.46 -8.64 15.81
N LEU A 332 -2.36 -9.20 16.32
CA LEU A 332 -1.07 -8.51 16.42
C LEU A 332 -0.41 -8.36 15.06
N THR A 333 -0.40 -9.41 14.24
CA THR A 333 0.13 -9.40 12.88
C THR A 333 -0.65 -8.41 12.02
N ALA A 334 -1.99 -8.40 12.10
CA ALA A 334 -2.80 -7.40 11.43
C ALA A 334 -2.50 -5.96 11.90
N TYR A 335 -2.21 -5.75 13.19
CA TYR A 335 -1.84 -4.43 13.71
C TYR A 335 -0.45 -3.99 13.19
N MET A 336 0.53 -4.89 13.22
CA MET A 336 1.93 -4.58 12.89
C MET A 336 2.25 -4.66 11.39
N ALA A 337 1.36 -5.23 10.57
CA ALA A 337 1.47 -5.24 9.11
C ALA A 337 0.37 -4.38 8.45
N ASP A 338 -0.88 -4.85 8.46
CA ASP A 338 -1.98 -4.23 7.70
C ASP A 338 -2.29 -2.81 8.16
N HIS A 339 -2.52 -2.61 9.46
CA HIS A 339 -2.75 -1.30 10.05
C HIS A 339 -1.53 -0.42 9.88
N LEU A 340 -0.33 -0.93 10.15
CA LEU A 340 0.91 -0.18 10.04
C LEU A 340 1.13 0.38 8.63
N ILE A 341 0.88 -0.41 7.58
CA ILE A 341 0.95 0.06 6.19
C ILE A 341 -0.06 1.19 5.93
N LYS A 342 -1.26 1.12 6.51
CA LYS A 342 -2.23 2.22 6.43
C LYS A 342 -1.79 3.44 7.23
N GLU A 343 -1.18 3.25 8.39
CA GLU A 343 -0.62 4.33 9.21
C GLU A 343 0.52 5.05 8.48
N GLN A 344 1.44 4.30 7.83
CA GLN A 344 2.49 4.83 6.96
C GLN A 344 1.93 5.67 5.81
N ARG A 345 0.76 5.29 5.27
CA ARG A 345 0.04 6.01 4.22
C ARG A 345 -0.88 7.12 4.76
N GLY A 346 -0.82 7.42 6.07
CA GLY A 346 -1.63 8.46 6.70
C GLY A 346 -3.13 8.17 6.76
N GLN A 347 -3.49 6.88 6.68
CA GLN A 347 -4.85 6.31 6.67
C GLN A 347 -5.17 5.50 7.94
N GLY A 348 -4.33 5.52 8.98
CA GLY A 348 -4.49 4.70 10.19
C GLY A 348 -5.79 4.97 10.96
N ASP A 349 -6.24 6.22 11.03
CA ASP A 349 -7.52 6.64 11.60
C ASP A 349 -8.72 6.05 10.84
N SER A 350 -8.66 6.07 9.51
CA SER A 350 -9.70 5.47 8.66
C SER A 350 -9.76 3.95 8.82
N TYR A 351 -8.60 3.29 9.03
CA TYR A 351 -8.51 1.86 9.26
C TYR A 351 -9.11 1.50 10.63
N ARG A 352 -8.71 2.19 11.72
CA ARG A 352 -9.30 1.99 13.05
C ARG A 352 -10.80 2.24 13.06
N ARG A 353 -11.29 3.31 12.41
CA ARG A 353 -12.74 3.54 12.26
C ARG A 353 -13.43 2.36 11.60
N SER A 354 -12.83 1.78 10.55
CA SER A 354 -13.40 0.62 9.85
C SER A 354 -13.46 -0.63 10.74
N ILE A 355 -12.48 -0.83 11.62
CA ILE A 355 -12.49 -1.88 12.65
C ILE A 355 -13.67 -1.67 13.59
N LEU A 356 -13.80 -0.48 14.17
CA LEU A 356 -14.88 -0.17 15.12
C LEU A 356 -16.27 -0.27 14.47
N GLN A 357 -16.37 0.12 13.20
CA GLN A 357 -17.57 -0.06 12.40
C GLN A 357 -17.92 -1.56 12.24
N LYS A 358 -16.97 -2.40 11.82
CA LYS A 358 -17.20 -3.86 11.68
C LYS A 358 -17.70 -4.47 12.98
N TYR A 359 -17.06 -4.16 14.11
CA TYR A 359 -17.51 -4.64 15.41
C TYR A 359 -18.94 -4.17 15.74
N THR A 360 -19.24 -2.89 15.51
CA THR A 360 -20.60 -2.33 15.72
C THR A 360 -21.65 -2.96 14.80
N ASP A 361 -21.25 -3.36 13.58
CA ASP A 361 -22.15 -3.86 12.54
C ASP A 361 -22.43 -5.37 12.68
N TYR A 362 -21.44 -6.17 13.10
CA TYR A 362 -21.51 -7.64 13.07
C TYR A 362 -21.58 -8.31 14.45
N VAL A 363 -21.16 -7.62 15.53
CA VAL A 363 -21.09 -8.21 16.88
C VAL A 363 -22.31 -7.82 17.71
N LYS A 364 -23.10 -8.83 18.05
CA LYS A 364 -24.30 -8.77 18.90
C LYS A 364 -24.02 -9.54 20.21
N PRO A 365 -24.76 -9.31 21.31
CA PRO A 365 -24.52 -10.00 22.58
C PRO A 365 -24.48 -11.54 22.49
N GLU A 366 -25.24 -12.12 21.58
CA GLU A 366 -25.34 -13.57 21.36
C GLU A 366 -24.15 -14.20 20.62
N ASN A 367 -23.31 -13.40 19.94
CA ASN A 367 -22.17 -13.89 19.15
C ASN A 367 -20.84 -13.21 19.52
N ASP A 368 -20.80 -12.44 20.60
CA ASP A 368 -19.60 -11.80 21.15
C ASP A 368 -18.86 -12.75 22.11
N PHE A 369 -17.54 -12.64 22.15
CA PHE A 369 -16.68 -13.50 22.97
C PHE A 369 -15.37 -12.80 23.37
N ALA A 370 -14.68 -13.36 24.36
CA ALA A 370 -13.42 -12.84 24.88
C ALA A 370 -12.26 -13.15 23.92
N LEU A 371 -11.23 -12.30 23.86
CA LEU A 371 -10.05 -12.58 23.03
C LEU A 371 -9.29 -13.82 23.52
N SER A 372 -9.32 -14.10 24.82
CA SER A 372 -8.78 -15.34 25.40
C SER A 372 -9.47 -16.62 24.90
N SER A 373 -10.62 -16.50 24.24
CA SER A 373 -11.35 -17.63 23.61
C SER A 373 -11.29 -17.60 22.09
N PHE A 374 -10.60 -16.61 21.50
CA PHE A 374 -10.40 -16.56 20.07
C PHE A 374 -9.38 -17.62 19.66
N ILE A 375 -9.71 -18.45 18.69
CA ILE A 375 -8.76 -19.41 18.09
C ILE A 375 -8.53 -19.00 16.64
N SER A 376 -9.62 -18.81 15.90
CA SER A 376 -9.56 -18.36 14.52
C SER A 376 -10.83 -17.72 13.99
N ARG A 377 -10.77 -17.25 12.75
CA ARG A 377 -11.88 -16.63 12.05
C ARG A 377 -12.81 -17.68 11.44
N THR A 378 -14.04 -17.68 11.95
CA THR A 378 -15.15 -18.53 11.47
C THR A 378 -16.32 -17.75 10.87
N SER A 379 -16.37 -16.43 11.04
CA SER A 379 -17.46 -15.57 10.61
C SER A 379 -17.03 -14.09 10.56
N SER A 380 -17.92 -13.20 10.10
CA SER A 380 -17.68 -11.75 10.18
C SER A 380 -17.62 -11.22 11.62
N SER A 381 -18.32 -11.85 12.56
CA SER A 381 -18.28 -11.45 13.98
C SER A 381 -16.98 -11.90 14.64
N SER A 382 -16.51 -13.12 14.38
CA SER A 382 -15.23 -13.59 14.91
C SER A 382 -14.03 -12.85 14.29
N GLU A 383 -14.09 -12.45 13.01
CA GLU A 383 -13.11 -11.51 12.44
C GLU A 383 -13.08 -10.17 13.20
N ALA A 384 -14.27 -9.60 13.46
CA ALA A 384 -14.36 -8.30 14.13
C ALA A 384 -13.85 -8.33 15.57
N VAL A 385 -13.98 -9.47 16.26
CA VAL A 385 -13.42 -9.69 17.61
C VAL A 385 -11.93 -10.02 17.51
N GLY A 386 -11.57 -11.17 16.93
CA GLY A 386 -10.20 -11.70 16.95
C GLY A 386 -9.16 -10.80 16.30
N TYR A 387 -9.48 -10.19 15.16
CA TYR A 387 -8.58 -9.25 14.49
C TYR A 387 -8.85 -7.81 14.95
N GLY A 388 -10.13 -7.40 14.92
CA GLY A 388 -10.52 -6.02 15.14
C GLY A 388 -10.29 -5.53 16.58
N LYS A 389 -10.94 -6.19 17.56
CA LYS A 389 -10.77 -5.85 18.98
C LYS A 389 -9.33 -6.05 19.45
N SER A 390 -8.65 -7.09 18.98
CA SER A 390 -7.23 -7.32 19.26
C SER A 390 -6.34 -6.18 18.73
N SER A 391 -6.48 -5.79 17.46
CA SER A 391 -5.75 -4.63 16.89
C SER A 391 -5.96 -3.34 17.67
N MET A 392 -7.20 -3.06 18.11
CA MET A 392 -7.48 -1.87 18.93
C MET A 392 -6.90 -2.00 20.35
N THR A 393 -6.82 -3.20 20.91
CA THR A 393 -6.15 -3.46 22.19
C THR A 393 -4.67 -3.11 22.09
N TRP A 394 -4.00 -3.48 21.00
CA TRP A 394 -2.60 -3.10 20.75
C TRP A 394 -2.43 -1.59 20.54
N ASP A 395 -3.33 -0.92 19.81
CA ASP A 395 -3.27 0.55 19.65
C ASP A 395 -3.40 1.27 21.00
N MET A 396 -4.34 0.83 21.84
CA MET A 396 -4.55 1.39 23.18
C MET A 396 -3.37 1.08 24.12
N LEU A 397 -2.77 -0.11 24.03
CA LEU A 397 -1.58 -0.46 24.81
C LEU A 397 -0.39 0.41 24.39
N ARG A 398 -0.18 0.61 23.08
CA ARG A 398 0.84 1.52 22.52
C ARG A 398 0.66 2.94 23.04
N MET A 399 -0.57 3.42 23.18
CA MET A 399 -0.87 4.73 23.78
C MET A 399 -0.58 4.78 25.28
N GLU A 400 -0.86 3.69 26.00
CA GLU A 400 -0.60 3.60 27.45
C GLU A 400 0.91 3.64 27.75
N VAL A 401 1.73 2.88 27.01
CA VAL A 401 3.17 2.75 27.33
C VAL A 401 4.09 3.67 26.53
N GLY A 402 3.61 4.21 25.40
CA GLY A 402 4.39 4.99 24.45
C GLY A 402 5.15 4.12 23.43
N ASP A 403 5.47 4.69 22.27
CA ASP A 403 6.03 3.95 21.13
C ASP A 403 7.35 3.24 21.45
N GLU A 404 8.28 3.89 22.19
CA GLU A 404 9.57 3.29 22.53
C GLU A 404 9.43 2.04 23.42
N ASN A 405 8.63 2.14 24.49
CA ASN A 405 8.39 1.02 25.39
C ASN A 405 7.61 -0.10 24.70
N PHE A 406 6.68 0.25 23.81
CA PHE A 406 5.92 -0.74 23.03
C PHE A 406 6.84 -1.59 22.17
N ILE A 407 7.77 -0.96 21.45
CA ILE A 407 8.78 -1.66 20.64
C ILE A 407 9.69 -2.51 21.53
N ARG A 408 10.25 -1.92 22.60
CA ARG A 408 11.15 -2.63 23.52
C ARG A 408 10.50 -3.83 24.21
N ALA A 409 9.21 -3.73 24.55
CA ALA A 409 8.46 -4.81 25.17
C ALA A 409 8.27 -5.99 24.20
N PHE A 410 7.88 -5.74 22.95
CA PHE A 410 7.81 -6.82 21.95
C PHE A 410 9.17 -7.40 21.60
N GLN A 411 10.23 -6.58 21.57
CA GLN A 411 11.60 -7.09 21.41
C GLN A 411 12.04 -7.98 22.57
N LYS A 412 11.64 -7.65 23.81
CA LYS A 412 11.90 -8.50 24.98
C LYS A 412 11.08 -9.78 24.93
N PHE A 413 9.77 -9.66 24.70
CA PHE A 413 8.85 -10.78 24.55
C PHE A 413 9.39 -11.79 23.53
N TYR A 414 9.70 -11.31 22.32
CA TYR A 414 10.20 -12.16 21.26
C TYR A 414 11.52 -12.83 21.64
N ARG A 415 12.49 -12.09 22.19
CA ARG A 415 13.78 -12.66 22.62
C ARG A 415 13.64 -13.77 23.66
N GLU A 416 12.64 -13.69 24.53
CA GLU A 416 12.45 -14.63 25.65
C GLU A 416 11.58 -15.84 25.29
N LEU A 417 10.62 -15.64 24.39
CA LEU A 417 9.59 -16.61 24.00
C LEU A 417 9.80 -17.18 22.58
N LYS A 418 10.86 -16.77 21.88
CA LYS A 418 11.28 -17.40 20.61
C LYS A 418 11.51 -18.90 20.83
N PHE A 419 10.89 -19.69 19.95
CA PHE A 419 10.79 -21.15 19.95
C PHE A 419 10.09 -21.75 21.18
N LYS A 420 9.09 -21.03 21.70
CA LYS A 420 8.19 -21.45 22.79
C LYS A 420 6.76 -21.03 22.48
N ARG A 421 5.79 -21.68 23.12
CA ARG A 421 4.40 -21.22 23.14
C ARG A 421 4.23 -20.08 24.14
N ALA A 422 3.39 -19.11 23.78
CA ALA A 422 3.15 -17.90 24.53
C ALA A 422 1.67 -17.57 24.59
N SER A 423 1.24 -16.97 25.70
CA SER A 423 -0.10 -16.48 25.95
C SER A 423 -0.16 -14.94 25.93
N PHE A 424 -1.36 -14.37 26.02
CA PHE A 424 -1.54 -12.95 26.31
C PHE A 424 -0.86 -12.51 27.63
N ASP A 425 -0.74 -13.41 28.61
CA ASP A 425 -0.13 -13.10 29.90
C ASP A 425 1.38 -12.93 29.81
N ASP A 426 2.05 -13.72 28.95
CA ASP A 426 3.49 -13.58 28.68
C ASP A 426 3.80 -12.23 28.04
N ILE A 427 2.93 -11.77 27.12
CA ILE A 427 3.02 -10.43 26.53
C ILE A 427 2.84 -9.37 27.63
N ARG A 428 1.82 -9.52 28.49
CA ARG A 428 1.61 -8.60 29.62
C ARG A 428 2.87 -8.48 30.47
N ILE A 429 3.46 -9.60 30.89
CA ILE A 429 4.67 -9.63 31.73
C ILE A 429 5.82 -8.87 31.05
N ALA A 430 6.07 -9.12 29.76
CA ALA A 430 7.12 -8.41 29.03
C ALA A 430 6.89 -6.88 28.98
N PHE A 431 5.63 -6.45 28.86
CA PHE A 431 5.26 -5.04 28.90
C PHE A 431 5.37 -4.43 30.30
N GLU A 432 4.99 -5.14 31.35
CA GLU A 432 5.15 -4.68 32.74
C GLU A 432 6.63 -4.52 33.10
N ASP A 433 7.47 -5.48 32.71
CA ASP A 433 8.91 -5.44 32.93
C ASP A 433 9.59 -4.23 32.27
N VAL A 434 9.17 -3.89 31.04
CA VAL A 434 9.77 -2.76 30.30
C VAL A 434 9.20 -1.41 30.75
N SER A 435 7.88 -1.33 30.94
CA SER A 435 7.20 -0.06 31.23
C SER A 435 7.16 0.30 32.72
N GLY A 436 7.35 -0.68 33.61
CA GLY A 436 7.19 -0.53 35.06
C GLY A 436 5.73 -0.29 35.52
N LYS A 437 4.74 -0.47 34.65
CA LYS A 437 3.32 -0.30 34.95
C LYS A 437 2.66 -1.63 35.29
N ASP A 438 1.68 -1.62 36.20
CA ASP A 438 0.78 -2.77 36.39
C ASP A 438 -0.28 -2.77 35.29
N LEU A 439 -0.25 -3.78 34.42
CA LEU A 439 -1.11 -3.90 33.25
C LEU A 439 -2.16 -5.01 33.40
N LYS A 440 -2.21 -5.71 34.55
CA LYS A 440 -3.26 -6.71 34.83
C LYS A 440 -4.67 -6.15 34.63
N PRO A 441 -5.02 -4.94 35.11
CA PRO A 441 -6.36 -4.39 34.87
C PRO A 441 -6.64 -4.13 33.38
N PHE A 442 -5.63 -3.76 32.59
CA PHE A 442 -5.76 -3.52 31.17
C PHE A 442 -6.06 -4.82 30.41
N PHE A 443 -5.24 -5.85 30.61
CA PHE A 443 -5.42 -7.15 29.95
C PHE A 443 -6.73 -7.81 30.38
N LYS A 444 -7.07 -7.79 31.68
CA LYS A 444 -8.36 -8.31 32.16
C LYS A 444 -9.55 -7.62 31.49
N GLN A 445 -9.47 -6.32 31.27
CA GLN A 445 -10.55 -5.56 30.64
C GLN A 445 -10.68 -5.80 29.13
N TRP A 446 -9.57 -6.00 28.42
CA TRP A 446 -9.61 -6.04 26.96
C TRP A 446 -9.45 -7.44 26.36
N VAL A 447 -8.81 -8.36 27.08
CA VAL A 447 -8.64 -9.75 26.66
C VAL A 447 -9.78 -10.62 27.18
N ASP A 448 -10.10 -10.56 28.47
CA ASP A 448 -11.04 -11.51 29.11
C ASP A 448 -12.51 -11.06 29.07
N ARG A 449 -12.76 -9.75 28.95
CA ARG A 449 -14.11 -9.17 29.05
C ARG A 449 -14.75 -9.03 27.67
N VAL A 450 -15.99 -9.47 27.51
CA VAL A 450 -16.84 -9.24 26.32
C VAL A 450 -17.40 -7.81 26.28
N GLY A 451 -17.88 -7.38 25.10
CA GLY A 451 -18.50 -6.08 24.89
C GLY A 451 -17.52 -4.94 24.61
N ALA A 452 -18.08 -3.75 24.46
CA ALA A 452 -17.36 -2.50 24.23
C ALA A 452 -18.12 -1.30 24.83
N PRO A 453 -17.41 -0.24 25.25
CA PRO A 453 -18.04 0.97 25.77
C PRO A 453 -18.79 1.74 24.68
N GLU A 454 -19.81 2.49 25.10
CA GLU A 454 -20.49 3.52 24.30
C GLU A 454 -20.33 4.86 25.00
N LEU A 455 -19.90 5.89 24.27
CA LEU A 455 -19.58 7.20 24.84
C LEU A 455 -20.57 8.28 24.39
N LYS A 456 -20.85 9.24 25.28
CA LYS A 456 -21.65 10.42 24.99
C LYS A 456 -21.07 11.68 25.65
N LEU A 457 -20.91 12.74 24.87
CA LEU A 457 -20.50 14.07 25.34
C LEU A 457 -21.75 14.91 25.64
N THR A 458 -21.85 15.47 26.85
CA THR A 458 -22.94 16.37 27.26
C THR A 458 -22.41 17.60 27.98
N ASP A 459 -23.29 18.58 28.22
CA ASP A 459 -23.03 19.74 29.09
C ASP A 459 -21.81 20.59 28.70
N VAL A 460 -21.47 20.65 27.41
CA VAL A 460 -20.31 21.41 26.93
C VAL A 460 -20.57 22.91 27.04
N LYS A 461 -19.75 23.62 27.80
CA LYS A 461 -19.85 25.07 28.04
C LYS A 461 -18.47 25.70 28.12
N VAL A 462 -18.33 26.89 27.55
CA VAL A 462 -17.14 27.74 27.71
C VAL A 462 -17.53 28.99 28.48
N THR A 463 -16.72 29.35 29.47
CA THR A 463 -16.85 30.60 30.22
C THR A 463 -15.49 31.28 30.29
N LYS A 464 -15.44 32.61 30.43
CA LYS A 464 -14.20 33.37 30.61
C LYS A 464 -14.22 34.10 31.95
N PRO A 465 -14.04 33.39 33.08
CA PRO A 465 -14.15 33.99 34.41
C PRO A 465 -12.95 34.89 34.77
N THR A 466 -11.79 34.69 34.12
CA THR A 466 -10.55 35.46 34.35
C THR A 466 -9.82 35.69 33.02
N LYS A 467 -8.47 35.72 33.01
CA LYS A 467 -7.66 35.79 31.79
C LYS A 467 -7.73 34.50 30.95
N PHE A 468 -8.12 33.37 31.54
CA PHE A 468 -8.23 32.08 30.86
C PHE A 468 -9.70 31.74 30.53
N TYR A 469 -9.90 31.08 29.39
CA TYR A 469 -11.14 30.41 29.04
C TYR A 469 -11.23 29.07 29.77
N LYS A 470 -12.39 28.82 30.35
CA LYS A 470 -12.72 27.62 31.12
C LYS A 470 -13.73 26.80 30.33
N LEU A 471 -13.28 25.64 29.85
CA LEU A 471 -14.09 24.65 29.14
C LEU A 471 -14.57 23.60 30.14
N GLN A 472 -15.88 23.40 30.22
CA GLN A 472 -16.51 22.36 31.02
C GLN A 472 -17.33 21.44 30.13
N PHE A 473 -17.30 20.13 30.41
CA PHE A 473 -18.14 19.14 29.74
C PHE A 473 -18.26 17.86 30.57
N THR A 474 -19.25 17.04 30.25
CA THR A 474 -19.48 15.73 30.87
C THR A 474 -19.25 14.62 29.85
N LEU A 475 -18.44 13.62 30.21
CA LEU A 475 -18.36 12.35 29.48
C LEU A 475 -19.21 11.29 30.18
N ASN A 476 -19.98 10.54 29.40
CA ASN A 476 -20.82 9.46 29.89
C ASN A 476 -20.50 8.16 29.15
N GLN A 477 -20.41 7.07 29.90
CA GLN A 477 -20.41 5.71 29.39
C GLN A 477 -21.83 5.14 29.48
N ILE A 478 -22.51 4.96 28.34
CA ILE A 478 -23.97 4.73 28.28
C ILE A 478 -24.38 3.25 28.09
N HIS A 479 -23.42 2.34 28.01
CA HIS A 479 -23.67 0.89 27.95
C HIS A 479 -24.28 0.36 29.27
N LYS A 480 -24.77 -0.88 29.29
CA LYS A 480 -25.44 -1.46 30.47
C LYS A 480 -24.48 -1.94 31.57
N ASP A 481 -23.37 -2.57 31.19
CA ASP A 481 -22.43 -3.24 32.12
C ASP A 481 -21.55 -2.25 32.89
N ASP A 482 -20.65 -2.72 33.75
CA ASP A 482 -19.73 -1.88 34.53
C ASP A 482 -18.91 -0.91 33.67
N ALA A 483 -18.52 0.24 34.25
CA ALA A 483 -17.69 1.22 33.56
C ALA A 483 -16.36 0.60 33.11
N TYR A 484 -15.88 1.01 31.94
CA TYR A 484 -14.53 0.73 31.45
C TYR A 484 -13.59 1.80 31.99
N ASN A 485 -12.34 1.40 32.24
CA ASN A 485 -11.23 2.31 32.46
C ASN A 485 -10.63 2.72 31.10
N LEU A 486 -10.77 3.99 30.74
CA LEU A 486 -10.44 4.53 29.42
C LEU A 486 -9.49 5.73 29.54
N ASN A 487 -8.48 5.79 28.68
CA ASN A 487 -7.70 6.99 28.44
C ASN A 487 -8.17 7.63 27.13
N ILE A 488 -9.00 8.67 27.26
CA ILE A 488 -9.78 9.21 26.15
C ILE A 488 -9.06 10.44 25.57
N PRO A 489 -8.55 10.41 24.32
CA PRO A 489 -8.02 11.62 23.69
C PRO A 489 -9.18 12.56 23.35
N VAL A 490 -9.13 13.79 23.85
CA VAL A 490 -10.09 14.85 23.58
C VAL A 490 -9.35 15.97 22.84
N ALA A 491 -9.75 16.24 21.61
CA ALA A 491 -9.21 17.36 20.85
C ALA A 491 -10.03 18.64 21.10
N ILE A 492 -9.33 19.70 21.46
CA ILE A 492 -9.83 21.04 21.62
C ILE A 492 -9.28 21.88 20.47
N SER A 493 -10.16 22.38 19.62
CA SER A 493 -9.76 23.23 18.48
C SER A 493 -10.00 24.70 18.80
N PHE A 494 -9.00 25.50 18.44
CA PHE A 494 -8.99 26.95 18.48
C PHE A 494 -9.07 27.46 17.03
N ALA A 495 -8.97 28.78 16.82
CA ALA A 495 -9.05 29.35 15.47
C ALA A 495 -7.92 28.84 14.54
N ASP A 496 -6.71 28.71 15.07
CA ASP A 496 -5.46 28.46 14.33
C ASP A 496 -4.82 27.09 14.62
N GLU A 497 -5.16 26.45 15.74
CA GLU A 497 -4.53 25.20 16.17
C GLU A 497 -5.52 24.25 16.88
N SER A 498 -5.12 22.98 17.04
CA SER A 498 -5.85 22.00 17.85
C SER A 498 -4.89 21.36 18.86
N LYS A 499 -5.34 21.24 20.11
CA LYS A 499 -4.62 20.55 21.20
C LYS A 499 -5.35 19.26 21.56
N ILE A 500 -4.63 18.21 21.91
CA ILE A 500 -5.20 16.93 22.35
C ILE A 500 -4.86 16.74 23.83
N GLU A 501 -5.89 16.56 24.65
CA GLU A 501 -5.80 16.26 26.08
C GLU A 501 -6.26 14.82 26.34
N THR A 502 -5.50 14.05 27.10
CA THR A 502 -5.90 12.68 27.46
C THR A 502 -6.68 12.68 28.78
N ILE A 503 -7.95 12.32 28.71
CA ILE A 503 -8.86 12.27 29.85
C ILE A 503 -9.00 10.83 30.36
N LYS A 504 -8.60 10.58 31.61
CA LYS A 504 -8.83 9.29 32.27
C LYS A 504 -10.27 9.18 32.72
N MET A 505 -10.96 8.11 32.35
CA MET A 505 -12.35 7.84 32.73
C MET A 505 -12.54 6.43 33.25
N ASN A 506 -12.98 6.30 34.51
CA ASN A 506 -13.17 5.02 35.20
C ASN A 506 -14.56 4.88 35.84
N SER A 507 -15.48 5.80 35.55
CA SER A 507 -16.85 5.79 36.05
C SER A 507 -17.85 5.96 34.91
N LYS A 508 -19.14 5.71 35.17
CA LYS A 508 -20.21 5.91 34.18
C LYS A 508 -20.40 7.35 33.74
N ARG A 509 -20.07 8.30 34.60
CA ARG A 509 -20.22 9.74 34.35
C ARG A 509 -19.06 10.49 34.97
N GLN A 510 -18.42 11.35 34.18
CA GLN A 510 -17.30 12.15 34.63
C GLN A 510 -17.41 13.59 34.12
N ASN A 511 -17.34 14.53 35.05
CA ASN A 511 -17.30 15.96 34.74
C ASN A 511 -15.85 16.39 34.55
N ILE A 512 -15.57 17.10 33.47
CA ILE A 512 -14.25 17.57 33.07
C ILE A 512 -14.24 19.08 33.01
N GLU A 513 -13.12 19.65 33.45
CA GLU A 513 -12.87 21.07 33.43
C GLU A 513 -11.43 21.32 32.99
N LEU A 514 -11.27 22.10 31.92
CA LEU A 514 -9.98 22.45 31.32
C LEU A 514 -9.86 23.96 31.17
N SER A 515 -8.63 24.50 31.27
CA SER A 515 -8.36 25.93 31.17
C SER A 515 -7.38 26.24 30.03
N PHE A 516 -7.69 27.24 29.22
CA PHE A 516 -6.90 27.62 28.05
C PHE A 516 -6.74 29.14 27.93
N GLU A 517 -5.64 29.59 27.35
CA GLU A 517 -5.42 31.02 27.05
C GLU A 517 -6.24 31.51 25.85
N LYS A 518 -6.43 30.62 24.87
CA LYS A 518 -7.23 30.85 23.68
C LYS A 518 -8.65 30.32 23.88
N GLU A 519 -9.60 30.86 23.12
CA GLU A 519 -11.00 30.45 23.16
C GLU A 519 -11.22 29.08 22.49
N PRO A 520 -11.73 28.08 23.22
CA PRO A 520 -12.11 26.80 22.64
C PRO A 520 -13.31 26.95 21.70
N LEU A 521 -13.14 26.58 20.43
CA LEU A 521 -14.18 26.69 19.40
C LEU A 521 -14.84 25.36 19.06
N LYS A 522 -14.20 24.24 19.38
CA LYS A 522 -14.74 22.91 19.13
C LYS A 522 -14.12 21.89 20.07
N VAL A 523 -14.94 20.97 20.55
CA VAL A 523 -14.51 19.81 21.34
C VAL A 523 -14.85 18.54 20.58
N GLN A 524 -13.88 17.66 20.43
CA GLN A 524 -14.05 16.34 19.83
C GLN A 524 -13.46 15.27 20.73
N VAL A 525 -14.25 14.28 21.10
CA VAL A 525 -13.83 13.13 21.89
C VAL A 525 -13.48 11.99 20.94
N ASP A 526 -12.29 11.42 21.11
CA ASP A 526 -11.75 10.34 20.29
C ASP A 526 -11.83 10.58 18.76
N PRO A 527 -11.38 11.75 18.25
CA PRO A 527 -11.60 12.13 16.85
C PRO A 527 -10.80 11.29 15.83
N GLN A 528 -9.79 10.55 16.29
CA GLN A 528 -8.94 9.70 15.46
C GLN A 528 -9.16 8.21 15.72
N PHE A 529 -10.26 7.86 16.41
CA PHE A 529 -10.70 6.48 16.66
C PHE A 529 -9.61 5.63 17.32
N ASN A 530 -9.04 6.13 18.40
CA ASN A 530 -7.96 5.52 19.15
C ASN A 530 -8.45 4.54 20.23
N ILE A 531 -9.72 4.59 20.61
CA ILE A 531 -10.28 3.74 21.66
C ILE A 531 -11.16 2.66 21.06
N PHE A 532 -11.06 1.44 21.58
CA PHE A 532 -12.05 0.41 21.29
C PHE A 532 -13.41 0.77 21.92
N ARG A 533 -14.40 1.05 21.08
CA ARG A 533 -15.76 1.44 21.48
C ARG A 533 -16.76 1.09 20.38
N LYS A 534 -18.04 0.98 20.74
CA LYS A 534 -19.10 0.98 19.73
C LYS A 534 -19.26 2.40 19.18
N LEU A 535 -19.38 2.49 17.86
CA LEU A 535 -19.62 3.77 17.19
C LEU A 535 -21.11 4.10 17.27
N HIS A 536 -21.44 5.34 17.58
CA HIS A 536 -22.80 5.80 17.40
C HIS A 536 -23.14 5.83 15.91
N PHE A 537 -24.39 5.56 15.52
CA PHE A 537 -24.77 5.46 14.11
C PHE A 537 -24.41 6.72 13.31
N SER A 538 -24.40 7.90 13.92
CA SER A 538 -24.08 9.15 13.22
C SER A 538 -22.58 9.28 12.89
N GLU A 539 -21.72 8.55 13.62
CA GLU A 539 -20.28 8.46 13.37
C GLU A 539 -19.93 7.47 12.25
N ILE A 540 -20.90 6.62 11.89
CA ILE A 540 -20.78 5.65 10.81
C ILE A 540 -21.46 6.27 9.56
N PRO A 541 -20.83 6.28 8.38
CA PRO A 541 -21.54 6.67 7.17
C PRO A 541 -22.55 5.57 6.79
N PRO A 542 -23.72 5.89 6.19
CA PRO A 542 -24.54 4.85 5.61
C PRO A 542 -23.72 4.18 4.51
N ALA A 543 -23.66 2.85 4.53
CA ALA A 543 -22.81 2.06 3.66
C ALA A 543 -23.54 0.80 3.21
N LEU A 544 -23.12 0.22 2.09
CA LEU A 544 -23.75 -0.98 1.53
C LEU A 544 -23.62 -2.22 2.43
N SER A 545 -22.60 -2.28 3.29
CA SER A 545 -22.39 -3.37 4.26
C SER A 545 -23.59 -3.55 5.18
N LYS A 546 -24.29 -2.47 5.52
CA LYS A 546 -25.51 -2.53 6.33
C LYS A 546 -26.67 -3.24 5.63
N VAL A 547 -26.79 -3.09 4.32
CA VAL A 547 -27.84 -3.79 3.56
C VAL A 547 -27.50 -5.25 3.36
N PHE A 548 -26.26 -5.55 2.94
CA PHE A 548 -25.82 -6.93 2.74
C PHE A 548 -25.76 -7.72 4.06
N GLY A 549 -25.47 -7.05 5.18
CA GLY A 549 -25.48 -7.66 6.51
C GLY A 549 -26.85 -7.85 7.12
N SER A 550 -27.91 -7.23 6.57
CA SER A 550 -29.27 -7.38 7.11
C SER A 550 -29.80 -8.79 6.89
N GLU A 551 -30.52 -9.36 7.86
CA GLU A 551 -31.21 -10.66 7.72
C GLU A 551 -32.49 -10.53 6.88
N LYS A 552 -33.14 -9.36 6.94
CA LYS A 552 -34.33 -9.03 6.16
C LYS A 552 -34.03 -7.98 5.10
N ILE A 553 -34.42 -8.23 3.86
CA ILE A 553 -34.17 -7.32 2.73
C ILE A 553 -35.44 -7.13 1.90
N LEU A 554 -35.71 -5.88 1.55
CA LEU A 554 -36.81 -5.49 0.66
C LEU A 554 -36.29 -4.86 -0.63
N PHE A 555 -36.73 -5.39 -1.77
CA PHE A 555 -36.43 -4.85 -3.09
C PHE A 555 -37.68 -4.14 -3.65
N LEU A 556 -37.64 -2.81 -3.70
CA LEU A 556 -38.74 -1.97 -4.19
C LEU A 556 -38.56 -1.57 -5.65
N LEU A 557 -39.36 -2.18 -6.51
CA LEU A 557 -39.36 -1.94 -7.95
C LEU A 557 -40.23 -0.72 -8.30
N PRO A 558 -39.86 0.09 -9.31
CA PRO A 558 -40.60 1.30 -9.66
C PRO A 558 -41.84 1.01 -10.53
N SER A 559 -43.05 1.10 -9.97
CA SER A 559 -44.32 0.87 -10.69
C SER A 559 -44.55 1.80 -11.89
N LYS A 560 -43.97 3.01 -11.85
CA LYS A 560 -44.09 4.01 -12.93
C LYS A 560 -43.01 3.93 -14.01
N ALA A 561 -42.08 2.99 -13.92
CA ALA A 561 -41.07 2.78 -14.96
C ALA A 561 -41.64 2.00 -16.17
N SER A 562 -40.95 2.05 -17.31
CA SER A 562 -41.32 1.22 -18.47
C SER A 562 -41.24 -0.27 -18.13
N LYS A 563 -42.04 -1.11 -18.82
CA LYS A 563 -42.02 -2.57 -18.61
C LYS A 563 -40.61 -3.16 -18.76
N GLU A 564 -39.84 -2.68 -19.73
CA GLU A 564 -38.45 -3.09 -19.94
C GLU A 564 -37.56 -2.78 -18.72
N LYS A 565 -37.67 -1.58 -18.15
CA LYS A 565 -36.93 -1.20 -16.94
C LYS A 565 -37.36 -1.97 -15.70
N GLN A 566 -38.67 -2.24 -15.55
CA GLN A 566 -39.16 -3.08 -14.46
C GLN A 566 -38.61 -4.51 -14.56
N THR A 567 -38.58 -5.10 -15.76
CA THR A 567 -37.97 -6.42 -15.99
C THR A 567 -36.48 -6.42 -15.63
N GLN A 568 -35.72 -5.40 -16.05
CA GLN A 568 -34.29 -5.28 -15.71
C GLN A 568 -34.05 -5.24 -14.19
N TYR A 569 -34.80 -4.41 -13.46
CA TYR A 569 -34.66 -4.33 -12.00
C TYR A 569 -35.14 -5.59 -11.29
N LYS A 570 -36.22 -6.21 -11.78
CA LYS A 570 -36.75 -7.47 -11.23
C LYS A 570 -35.73 -8.59 -11.35
N GLN A 571 -35.10 -8.76 -12.52
CA GLN A 571 -34.04 -9.77 -12.72
C GLN A 571 -32.88 -9.59 -11.76
N LEU A 572 -32.44 -8.34 -11.53
CA LEU A 572 -31.38 -8.04 -10.57
C LEU A 572 -31.80 -8.38 -9.12
N ALA A 573 -33.01 -8.00 -8.71
CA ALA A 573 -33.55 -8.31 -7.39
C ALA A 573 -33.70 -9.82 -7.17
N GLU A 574 -34.14 -10.57 -8.18
CA GLU A 574 -34.28 -12.03 -8.14
C GLU A 574 -32.94 -12.76 -7.97
N ILE A 575 -31.83 -12.22 -8.51
CA ILE A 575 -30.50 -12.80 -8.29
C ILE A 575 -30.13 -12.71 -6.80
N TRP A 576 -30.34 -11.54 -6.17
CA TRP A 576 -30.00 -11.36 -4.75
C TRP A 576 -31.00 -12.00 -3.79
N ALA A 577 -32.28 -12.12 -4.17
CA ALA A 577 -33.29 -12.76 -3.33
C ALA A 577 -33.14 -14.28 -3.22
N LYS A 578 -32.25 -14.91 -4.01
CA LYS A 578 -31.97 -16.35 -3.97
C LYS A 578 -31.03 -16.76 -2.83
N ASP A 579 -30.42 -15.81 -2.12
CA ASP A 579 -29.56 -16.10 -0.97
C ASP A 579 -30.37 -16.78 0.15
N PRO A 580 -30.10 -18.05 0.48
CA PRO A 580 -30.89 -18.82 1.45
C PRO A 580 -30.69 -18.33 2.89
N THR A 581 -29.66 -17.51 3.16
CA THR A 581 -29.39 -16.94 4.48
C THR A 581 -30.26 -15.72 4.79
N LYS A 582 -31.01 -15.20 3.79
CA LYS A 582 -31.73 -13.93 3.85
C LYS A 582 -33.23 -14.08 3.66
N GLN A 583 -34.01 -13.36 4.46
CA GLN A 583 -35.46 -13.19 4.26
C GLN A 583 -35.69 -12.02 3.29
N SER A 584 -35.79 -12.34 2.00
CA SER A 584 -35.92 -11.36 0.92
C SER A 584 -37.35 -11.23 0.39
N THR A 585 -37.82 -10.00 0.21
CA THR A 585 -39.12 -9.69 -0.41
C THR A 585 -38.93 -8.77 -1.62
N ILE A 586 -39.60 -9.06 -2.74
CA ILE A 586 -39.62 -8.22 -3.94
C ILE A 586 -41.05 -7.73 -4.15
N MET A 587 -41.25 -6.42 -4.26
CA MET A 587 -42.58 -5.84 -4.51
C MET A 587 -42.50 -4.53 -5.29
N LEU A 588 -43.63 -4.10 -5.85
CA LEU A 588 -43.75 -2.78 -6.47
C LEU A 588 -43.88 -1.71 -5.39
N ASP A 589 -43.34 -0.52 -5.63
CA ASP A 589 -43.51 0.64 -4.74
C ASP A 589 -44.98 1.06 -4.55
N SER A 590 -45.87 0.72 -5.48
CA SER A 590 -47.31 0.95 -5.38
C SER A 590 -48.04 -0.01 -4.43
N GLU A 591 -47.40 -1.12 -4.05
CA GLU A 591 -47.93 -2.13 -3.14
C GLU A 591 -47.51 -1.86 -1.68
N LEU A 592 -46.68 -0.85 -1.45
CA LEU A 592 -46.14 -0.50 -0.15
C LEU A 592 -46.70 0.84 0.32
N ASP A 593 -47.34 0.84 1.49
CA ASP A 593 -47.87 2.06 2.12
C ASP A 593 -46.76 2.91 2.78
N GLU A 594 -45.84 2.27 3.50
CA GLU A 594 -44.71 2.92 4.16
C GLU A 594 -43.45 2.05 4.14
N ILE A 595 -42.28 2.69 4.09
CA ILE A 595 -40.99 1.99 4.17
C ILE A 595 -40.82 1.38 5.57
N PRO A 596 -40.60 0.06 5.67
CA PRO A 596 -40.48 -0.63 6.95
C PRO A 596 -39.17 -0.29 7.68
N GLU A 597 -39.27 -0.12 8.99
CA GLU A 597 -38.16 0.30 9.85
C GLU A 597 -37.21 -0.84 10.23
N ASP A 598 -37.69 -2.09 10.20
CA ASP A 598 -36.99 -3.27 10.71
C ASP A 598 -36.19 -4.05 9.65
N GLN A 599 -36.10 -3.53 8.43
CA GLN A 599 -35.39 -4.19 7.33
C GLN A 599 -34.61 -3.23 6.44
N ALA A 600 -33.64 -3.76 5.71
CA ALA A 600 -32.88 -3.00 4.73
C ALA A 600 -33.64 -2.91 3.41
N VAL A 601 -33.58 -1.76 2.73
CA VAL A 601 -34.43 -1.51 1.54
C VAL A 601 -33.61 -1.03 0.35
N TRP A 602 -33.74 -1.75 -0.76
CA TRP A 602 -33.30 -1.33 -2.09
C TRP A 602 -34.42 -0.60 -2.81
N VAL A 603 -34.14 0.61 -3.30
CA VAL A 603 -35.07 1.46 -4.05
C VAL A 603 -34.55 1.59 -5.49
N PHE A 604 -35.25 0.97 -6.44
CA PHE A 604 -34.80 0.90 -7.83
C PHE A 604 -35.37 2.05 -8.68
N GLY A 605 -34.49 2.77 -9.36
CA GLY A 605 -34.85 3.81 -10.33
C GLY A 605 -35.35 5.13 -9.73
N GLU A 606 -35.36 6.19 -10.55
CA GLU A 606 -35.89 7.52 -10.17
C GLU A 606 -37.41 7.61 -10.26
N ASN A 607 -38.03 6.69 -11.01
CA ASN A 607 -39.48 6.59 -11.14
C ASN A 607 -40.15 5.90 -9.93
N ASN A 608 -39.37 5.52 -8.92
CA ASN A 608 -39.87 4.98 -7.68
C ASN A 608 -40.46 6.10 -6.81
N SER A 609 -41.64 5.87 -6.25
CA SER A 609 -42.40 6.79 -5.41
C SER A 609 -41.63 7.19 -4.14
N TYR A 610 -40.73 6.33 -3.66
CA TYR A 610 -39.87 6.57 -2.51
C TYR A 610 -38.54 7.25 -2.86
N PHE A 611 -38.26 7.54 -4.14
CA PHE A 611 -37.03 8.25 -4.53
C PHE A 611 -36.95 9.65 -3.90
N LYS A 612 -38.08 10.31 -3.64
CA LYS A 612 -38.10 11.59 -2.91
C LYS A 612 -37.57 11.46 -1.47
N THR A 613 -37.85 10.34 -0.81
CA THR A 613 -37.35 10.01 0.54
C THR A 613 -35.83 9.84 0.51
N ILE A 614 -35.31 9.11 -0.49
CA ILE A 614 -33.87 8.98 -0.73
C ILE A 614 -33.23 10.36 -0.94
N LYS A 615 -33.79 11.18 -1.85
CA LYS A 615 -33.26 12.51 -2.19
C LYS A 615 -33.26 13.46 -0.99
N ASN A 616 -34.15 13.29 -0.02
CA ASN A 616 -34.10 14.05 1.22
C ASN A 616 -32.90 13.66 2.10
N GLY A 617 -32.56 12.36 2.16
CA GLY A 617 -31.37 11.88 2.89
C GLY A 617 -30.05 12.29 2.25
N PHE A 618 -30.07 12.73 0.99
CA PHE A 618 -28.90 13.30 0.29
C PHE A 618 -28.50 14.70 0.77
N LYS A 619 -29.37 15.42 1.49
CA LYS A 619 -29.12 16.83 1.88
C LYS A 619 -27.88 17.02 2.74
N ASP A 620 -27.51 15.99 3.49
CA ASP A 620 -26.37 16.00 4.40
C ASP A 620 -25.05 15.65 3.71
N PHE A 621 -25.08 15.35 2.40
CA PHE A 621 -23.95 14.87 1.63
C PHE A 621 -23.73 15.72 0.38
N ASP A 622 -22.49 15.75 -0.11
CA ASP A 622 -22.14 16.46 -1.34
C ASP A 622 -22.54 15.65 -2.59
N ILE A 623 -23.84 15.57 -2.85
CA ILE A 623 -24.43 14.89 -4.00
C ILE A 623 -25.50 15.77 -4.64
N GLU A 624 -25.51 15.78 -5.98
CA GLU A 624 -26.55 16.48 -6.74
C GLU A 624 -27.05 15.59 -7.88
N VAL A 625 -28.33 15.24 -7.85
CA VAL A 625 -28.98 14.49 -8.93
C VAL A 625 -29.65 15.46 -9.89
N LYS A 626 -29.06 15.65 -11.07
CA LYS A 626 -29.62 16.42 -12.19
C LYS A 626 -30.36 15.50 -13.15
N LYS A 627 -30.95 16.05 -14.22
CA LYS A 627 -31.71 15.24 -15.19
C LYS A 627 -30.83 14.21 -15.93
N GLU A 628 -29.73 14.68 -16.52
CA GLU A 628 -28.83 13.86 -17.36
C GLU A 628 -27.53 13.44 -16.66
N SER A 629 -27.29 13.93 -15.44
CA SER A 629 -26.02 13.70 -14.73
C SER A 629 -26.21 13.63 -13.22
N ILE A 630 -25.23 13.06 -12.54
CA ILE A 630 -25.14 12.99 -11.09
C ILE A 630 -23.76 13.51 -10.68
N ARG A 631 -23.74 14.47 -9.76
CA ARG A 631 -22.52 14.95 -9.11
C ARG A 631 -22.33 14.21 -7.79
N LEU A 632 -21.19 13.55 -7.64
CA LEU A 632 -20.75 12.85 -6.43
C LEU A 632 -19.45 13.51 -5.96
N GLY A 633 -19.52 14.32 -4.90
CA GLY A 633 -18.41 15.16 -4.48
C GLY A 633 -18.00 16.14 -5.58
N LYS A 634 -16.71 16.11 -5.94
CA LYS A 634 -16.13 16.93 -7.03
C LYS A 634 -16.36 16.36 -8.44
N THR A 635 -16.89 15.14 -8.57
CA THR A 635 -17.00 14.45 -9.85
C THR A 635 -18.43 14.52 -10.39
N THR A 636 -18.62 14.95 -11.63
CA THR A 636 -19.92 14.91 -12.31
C THR A 636 -19.90 13.84 -13.40
N LEU A 637 -20.86 12.92 -13.37
CA LEU A 637 -20.96 11.78 -14.29
C LEU A 637 -22.29 11.79 -15.03
N SER A 638 -22.28 11.42 -16.32
CA SER A 638 -23.49 11.22 -17.12
C SER A 638 -24.31 10.06 -16.59
N LYS A 639 -25.65 10.11 -16.69
CA LYS A 639 -26.52 8.96 -16.42
C LYS A 639 -26.59 7.97 -17.57
N THR A 640 -26.32 8.43 -18.80
CA THR A 640 -26.25 7.54 -19.97
C THR A 640 -25.05 6.62 -19.82
N ASN A 641 -25.25 5.32 -20.05
CA ASN A 641 -24.22 4.28 -19.95
C ASN A 641 -23.66 4.02 -18.53
N ASN A 642 -24.11 4.77 -17.51
CA ASN A 642 -23.60 4.66 -16.15
C ASN A 642 -24.69 4.26 -15.16
N SER A 643 -24.38 3.31 -14.29
CA SER A 643 -25.24 2.84 -13.21
C SER A 643 -24.76 3.39 -11.87
N PHE A 644 -25.69 3.84 -11.02
CA PHE A 644 -25.37 4.51 -9.76
C PHE A 644 -25.97 3.75 -8.59
N ILE A 645 -25.19 3.62 -7.52
CA ILE A 645 -25.62 3.00 -6.27
C ILE A 645 -25.29 3.97 -5.16
N VAL A 646 -26.29 4.39 -4.39
CA VAL A 646 -26.13 5.40 -3.35
C VAL A 646 -26.91 5.03 -2.11
N SER A 647 -26.23 4.90 -0.99
CA SER A 647 -26.83 4.63 0.31
C SER A 647 -27.10 5.93 1.08
N THR A 648 -28.20 5.93 1.82
CA THR A 648 -28.61 6.99 2.74
C THR A 648 -29.14 6.35 4.03
N ARG A 649 -29.24 7.13 5.11
CA ARG A 649 -29.85 6.70 6.37
C ARG A 649 -31.35 6.49 6.19
N HIS A 650 -31.90 5.48 6.87
CA HIS A 650 -33.35 5.32 6.97
C HIS A 650 -33.93 6.46 7.83
N PRO A 651 -34.99 7.16 7.38
CA PRO A 651 -35.47 8.38 8.05
C PRO A 651 -36.04 8.14 9.45
N LYS A 652 -36.59 6.95 9.71
CA LYS A 652 -37.18 6.57 11.00
C LYS A 652 -36.33 5.61 11.85
N ASN A 653 -35.34 4.95 11.24
CA ASN A 653 -34.46 4.01 11.94
C ASN A 653 -33.02 4.34 11.58
N PRO A 654 -32.34 5.21 12.34
CA PRO A 654 -31.00 5.65 11.98
C PRO A 654 -29.96 4.52 11.96
N ASN A 655 -30.23 3.35 12.54
CA ASN A 655 -29.35 2.18 12.48
C ASN A 655 -29.48 1.38 11.17
N SER A 656 -30.54 1.61 10.40
CA SER A 656 -30.76 1.02 9.07
C SER A 656 -30.42 2.02 7.95
N VAL A 657 -30.37 1.52 6.72
CA VAL A 657 -30.06 2.32 5.52
C VAL A 657 -31.05 2.02 4.40
N LEU A 658 -31.21 2.99 3.51
CA LEU A 658 -31.87 2.84 2.23
C LEU A 658 -30.82 2.92 1.12
N VAL A 659 -30.91 2.06 0.11
CA VAL A 659 -29.98 2.07 -1.02
C VAL A 659 -30.74 2.34 -2.30
N TRP A 660 -30.38 3.41 -2.99
CA TRP A 660 -30.88 3.74 -4.29
C TRP A 660 -29.99 3.17 -5.39
N LEU A 661 -30.59 2.52 -6.38
CA LEU A 661 -29.89 1.93 -7.51
C LEU A 661 -30.53 2.38 -8.83
N THR A 662 -29.72 2.82 -9.78
CA THR A 662 -30.12 3.06 -11.17
C THR A 662 -29.24 2.29 -12.14
N ILE A 663 -29.86 1.87 -13.26
CA ILE A 663 -29.17 1.19 -14.35
C ILE A 663 -29.21 2.07 -15.60
N GLY A 664 -28.06 2.62 -15.98
CA GLY A 664 -27.91 3.47 -17.18
C GLY A 664 -27.61 2.68 -18.45
N ASN A 665 -27.09 1.45 -18.32
CA ASN A 665 -26.83 0.52 -19.41
C ASN A 665 -27.67 -0.76 -19.21
N LYS A 666 -28.45 -1.16 -20.22
CA LYS A 666 -29.39 -2.30 -20.13
C LYS A 666 -28.71 -3.64 -19.82
N ASP A 667 -27.45 -3.82 -20.22
CA ASP A 667 -26.73 -5.09 -20.12
C ASP A 667 -25.92 -5.21 -18.81
N ALA A 668 -25.83 -4.12 -18.03
CA ALA A 668 -25.03 -4.06 -16.80
C ALA A 668 -25.59 -4.88 -15.61
N GLY A 669 -26.85 -5.33 -15.67
CA GLY A 669 -27.56 -5.92 -14.52
C GLY A 669 -26.84 -7.12 -13.89
N ALA A 670 -26.47 -8.13 -14.70
CA ALA A 670 -25.80 -9.33 -14.21
C ALA A 670 -24.40 -9.03 -13.65
N GLY A 671 -23.65 -8.14 -14.31
CA GLY A 671 -22.34 -7.72 -13.83
C GLY A 671 -22.39 -6.96 -12.50
N LEU A 672 -23.42 -6.12 -12.30
CA LEU A 672 -23.65 -5.41 -11.03
C LEU A 672 -24.00 -6.39 -9.91
N ALA A 673 -24.87 -7.38 -10.17
CA ALA A 673 -25.28 -8.38 -9.19
C ALA A 673 -24.08 -9.10 -8.57
N ARG A 674 -23.14 -9.53 -9.43
CA ARG A 674 -21.89 -10.20 -9.06
C ARG A 674 -20.92 -9.27 -8.34
N LYS A 675 -20.77 -8.01 -8.79
CA LYS A 675 -19.73 -7.11 -8.29
C LYS A 675 -20.09 -6.43 -6.96
N LEU A 676 -21.35 -6.01 -6.78
CA LEU A 676 -21.75 -5.14 -5.67
C LEU A 676 -21.51 -5.68 -4.25
N PRO A 677 -21.65 -6.99 -3.95
CA PRO A 677 -21.30 -7.54 -2.63
C PRO A 677 -19.85 -7.22 -2.20
N HIS A 678 -18.92 -7.12 -3.15
CA HIS A 678 -17.52 -6.78 -2.87
C HIS A 678 -17.27 -5.29 -2.54
N TYR A 679 -18.31 -4.44 -2.63
CA TYR A 679 -18.24 -3.00 -2.39
C TYR A 679 -18.97 -2.57 -1.11
N GLY A 680 -19.22 -3.50 -0.17
CA GLY A 680 -19.96 -3.25 1.07
C GLY A 680 -19.52 -1.99 1.84
N LYS A 681 -18.22 -1.72 1.93
CA LYS A 681 -17.71 -0.57 2.70
C LYS A 681 -18.09 0.80 2.12
N TYR A 682 -18.53 0.91 0.87
CA TYR A 682 -18.76 2.21 0.22
C TYR A 682 -20.19 2.72 0.46
N SER A 683 -20.33 4.04 0.47
CA SER A 683 -21.62 4.72 0.57
C SER A 683 -22.22 5.01 -0.80
N TYR A 684 -21.38 5.28 -1.80
CA TYR A 684 -21.79 5.50 -3.17
C TYR A 684 -20.83 4.86 -4.17
N LEU A 685 -21.37 4.46 -5.32
CA LEU A 685 -20.66 3.85 -6.44
C LEU A 685 -21.24 4.34 -7.77
N ALA A 686 -20.39 4.43 -8.79
CA ALA A 686 -20.79 4.54 -10.18
C ALA A 686 -20.04 3.51 -11.03
N PHE A 687 -20.75 2.85 -11.94
CA PHE A 687 -20.22 1.86 -12.86
C PHE A 687 -20.55 2.23 -14.30
N GLU A 688 -19.62 1.99 -15.23
CA GLU A 688 -19.77 2.28 -16.66
C GLU A 688 -19.77 0.99 -17.49
N GLY A 689 -20.61 0.96 -18.54
CA GLY A 689 -20.58 -0.06 -19.60
C GLY A 689 -21.35 -1.36 -19.31
N ASP A 690 -21.37 -2.24 -20.32
CA ASP A 690 -22.08 -3.53 -20.31
C ASP A 690 -21.49 -4.51 -19.27
N GLU A 691 -20.15 -4.55 -19.17
CA GLU A 691 -19.39 -5.21 -18.11
C GLU A 691 -19.00 -4.15 -17.06
N PRO A 692 -19.87 -3.85 -16.08
CA PRO A 692 -19.82 -2.64 -15.27
C PRO A 692 -18.46 -2.46 -14.61
N SER A 693 -17.73 -1.43 -15.03
CA SER A 693 -16.42 -1.05 -14.49
C SER A 693 -16.58 0.11 -13.53
N ASN A 694 -16.01 0.02 -12.32
CA ASN A 694 -16.18 1.07 -11.31
C ASN A 694 -15.43 2.35 -11.72
N ILE A 695 -16.18 3.44 -11.93
CA ILE A 695 -15.64 4.75 -12.34
C ILE A 695 -15.70 5.81 -11.21
N ALA A 696 -16.50 5.56 -10.18
CA ALA A 696 -16.48 6.34 -8.94
C ALA A 696 -16.87 5.47 -7.74
N LYS A 697 -16.26 5.75 -6.59
CA LYS A 697 -16.58 5.14 -5.31
C LYS A 697 -16.21 6.07 -4.17
N GLY A 698 -16.93 5.99 -3.06
CA GLY A 698 -16.54 6.70 -1.85
C GLY A 698 -17.43 6.38 -0.65
N GLN A 699 -16.97 6.83 0.51
CA GLN A 699 -17.75 6.80 1.75
C GLN A 699 -18.18 8.23 2.05
N TRP A 700 -19.40 8.39 2.54
CA TRP A 700 -19.81 9.69 3.05
C TRP A 700 -18.96 10.09 4.26
N PRO A 701 -18.74 11.39 4.49
CA PRO A 701 -18.21 11.84 5.76
C PRO A 701 -19.22 11.57 6.88
N ALA A 702 -18.72 11.38 8.10
CA ALA A 702 -19.59 11.41 9.28
C ALA A 702 -20.06 12.85 9.46
N VAL A 703 -21.37 13.09 9.32
CA VAL A 703 -21.96 14.44 9.33
C VAL A 703 -22.14 14.95 10.76
N HIS A 704 -22.41 14.04 11.70
CA HIS A 704 -22.68 14.36 13.10
C HIS A 704 -22.04 13.31 14.02
N SER A 705 -21.43 13.72 15.12
CA SER A 705 -20.97 12.79 16.17
C SER A 705 -21.51 13.26 17.52
N PRO A 706 -22.06 12.36 18.36
CA PRO A 706 -22.43 12.70 19.74
C PRO A 706 -21.20 12.96 20.62
N LEU A 707 -20.01 12.77 20.06
CA LEU A 707 -18.71 13.05 20.66
C LEU A 707 -18.10 14.35 20.13
N MET A 708 -18.86 15.15 19.39
CA MET A 708 -18.42 16.42 18.83
C MET A 708 -19.40 17.53 19.16
N VAL A 709 -18.89 18.64 19.69
CA VAL A 709 -19.65 19.88 19.87
C VAL A 709 -18.86 21.04 19.28
N SER A 710 -19.49 21.78 18.35
CA SER A 710 -19.00 23.07 17.88
C SER A 710 -19.49 24.17 18.81
N LEU A 711 -18.57 25.00 19.27
CA LEU A 711 -18.79 26.16 20.14
C LEU A 711 -18.61 27.48 19.36
N ALA A 712 -18.03 27.40 18.16
CA ALA A 712 -17.89 28.51 17.24
C ALA A 712 -19.25 29.11 16.85
N ASP A 713 -19.30 30.44 16.74
CA ASP A 713 -20.42 31.14 16.12
C ASP A 713 -20.55 30.73 14.64
N LYS A 714 -21.76 30.86 14.06
CA LYS A 714 -22.06 30.41 12.68
C LYS A 714 -21.12 30.96 11.59
N ASN A 715 -20.40 32.05 11.86
CA ASN A 715 -19.49 32.72 10.91
C ASN A 715 -18.00 32.55 11.27
N GLN A 716 -17.66 31.81 12.32
CA GLN A 716 -16.28 31.66 12.77
C GLN A 716 -15.69 30.37 12.20
N GLU A 717 -14.72 30.52 11.28
CA GLU A 717 -14.04 29.39 10.65
C GLU A 717 -12.93 28.83 11.54
N ILE A 718 -12.82 27.50 11.58
CA ILE A 718 -11.77 26.77 12.30
C ILE A 718 -10.78 26.25 11.26
N HIS A 719 -9.57 26.80 11.22
CA HIS A 719 -8.55 26.44 10.24
C HIS A 719 -7.53 25.42 10.76
N SER A 720 -7.78 24.85 11.94
CA SER A 720 -6.87 23.90 12.56
C SER A 720 -7.03 22.48 12.03
N THR A 721 -5.92 21.73 12.02
CA THR A 721 -5.90 20.30 11.69
C THR A 721 -5.43 19.49 12.88
N LEU A 722 -5.94 18.27 13.03
CA LEU A 722 -5.48 17.37 14.08
C LEU A 722 -4.06 16.87 13.76
N PRO A 723 -3.17 16.81 14.76
CA PRO A 723 -1.86 16.22 14.56
C PRO A 723 -2.01 14.75 14.13
N LYS A 724 -1.30 14.34 13.07
CA LYS A 724 -1.23 12.93 12.67
C LYS A 724 -0.16 12.22 13.51
N ARG A 725 -0.50 11.05 14.05
CA ARG A 725 0.47 10.15 14.68
C ARG A 725 1.51 9.69 13.65
N GLN A 726 2.77 9.61 14.05
CA GLN A 726 3.79 8.99 13.23
C GLN A 726 3.61 7.46 13.18
N ALA A 727 3.92 6.86 12.04
CA ALA A 727 3.88 5.42 11.89
C ALA A 727 4.89 4.73 12.82
N LEU A 728 4.49 3.61 13.43
CA LEU A 728 5.33 2.87 14.38
C LEU A 728 6.69 2.43 13.77
N ALA A 729 6.68 2.05 12.50
CA ALA A 729 7.87 1.79 11.69
C ALA A 729 7.59 2.19 10.24
N LYS A 730 8.65 2.31 9.43
CA LYS A 730 8.57 2.60 7.99
C LYS A 730 9.46 1.61 7.24
N LEU A 731 9.08 1.30 6.00
CA LEU A 731 9.96 0.60 5.08
C LEU A 731 11.25 1.39 4.89
N ALA A 732 12.39 0.70 4.86
CA ALA A 732 13.65 1.30 4.47
C ALA A 732 13.51 1.86 3.05
N PRO A 733 13.76 3.16 2.81
CA PRO A 733 13.63 3.74 1.49
C PRO A 733 14.66 3.09 0.55
N VAL A 734 14.22 2.65 -0.62
CA VAL A 734 15.09 2.08 -1.66
C VAL A 734 16.10 3.13 -2.16
N PHE A 735 15.70 4.40 -2.10
CA PHE A 735 16.49 5.54 -2.55
C PHE A 735 17.06 6.32 -1.37
N SER A 736 18.26 6.86 -1.56
CA SER A 736 18.91 7.70 -0.55
C SER A 736 18.56 9.17 -0.79
N ALA A 737 17.82 9.75 0.16
CA ALA A 737 17.57 11.19 0.19
C ALA A 737 18.89 11.98 0.26
N ASP A 738 19.82 11.55 1.11
CA ASP A 738 21.12 12.21 1.31
C ASP A 738 21.95 12.25 0.03
N ARG A 739 22.04 11.13 -0.71
CA ARG A 739 22.80 11.08 -1.96
C ARG A 739 22.17 11.93 -3.07
N MET A 740 20.84 11.94 -3.17
CA MET A 740 20.17 12.85 -4.10
C MET A 740 20.42 14.31 -3.72
N LEU A 741 20.43 14.65 -2.43
CA LEU A 741 20.76 15.99 -1.97
C LEU A 741 22.22 16.35 -2.28
N GLU A 742 23.16 15.42 -2.12
CA GLU A 742 24.56 15.59 -2.54
C GLU A 742 24.67 15.86 -4.05
N TYR A 743 23.93 15.12 -4.88
CA TYR A 743 23.87 15.35 -6.33
C TYR A 743 23.36 16.76 -6.66
N VAL A 744 22.26 17.19 -6.02
CA VAL A 744 21.71 18.54 -6.22
C VAL A 744 22.70 19.60 -5.75
N THR A 745 23.34 19.39 -4.59
CA THR A 745 24.30 20.32 -4.01
C THR A 745 25.47 20.58 -4.96
N TYR A 746 26.02 19.53 -5.56
CA TYR A 746 27.09 19.69 -6.55
C TYR A 746 26.58 20.36 -7.82
N LEU A 747 25.49 19.85 -8.41
CA LEU A 747 24.98 20.36 -9.67
C LEU A 747 24.54 21.81 -9.58
N ALA A 748 24.00 22.26 -8.45
CA ALA A 748 23.55 23.62 -8.22
C ALA A 748 24.60 24.53 -7.55
N SER A 749 25.86 24.10 -7.46
CA SER A 749 26.90 24.92 -6.85
C SER A 749 27.37 26.06 -7.75
N ASP A 750 27.81 27.16 -7.13
CA ASP A 750 28.36 28.33 -7.82
C ASP A 750 29.55 27.98 -8.73
N GLU A 751 30.28 26.87 -8.47
CA GLU A 751 31.42 26.42 -9.28
C GLU A 751 31.04 25.96 -10.70
N LEU A 752 29.75 25.71 -10.92
CA LEU A 752 29.15 25.34 -12.20
C LEU A 752 28.47 26.54 -12.88
N GLU A 753 28.53 27.73 -12.29
CA GLU A 753 28.10 29.01 -12.88
C GLU A 753 26.70 28.96 -13.53
N GLY A 754 25.78 28.21 -12.94
CA GLY A 754 24.40 28.03 -13.42
C GLY A 754 24.25 27.25 -14.74
N ARG A 755 25.30 26.54 -15.18
CA ARG A 755 25.26 25.51 -16.25
C ARG A 755 24.68 25.99 -17.59
N ALA A 756 24.93 27.24 -17.97
CA ALA A 756 24.51 27.75 -19.29
C ALA A 756 25.02 26.86 -20.44
N PRO A 757 24.24 26.61 -21.50
CA PRO A 757 24.66 25.78 -22.62
C PRO A 757 26.02 26.20 -23.20
N GLY A 758 26.93 25.23 -23.38
CA GLY A 758 28.27 25.48 -23.95
C GLY A 758 29.26 26.20 -23.01
N SER A 759 28.90 26.39 -21.73
CA SER A 759 29.80 26.90 -20.69
C SER A 759 30.69 25.79 -20.09
N ALA A 760 31.77 26.19 -19.43
CA ALA A 760 32.63 25.26 -18.68
C ALA A 760 31.87 24.56 -17.53
N GLY A 761 30.89 25.24 -16.91
CA GLY A 761 30.03 24.66 -15.89
C GLY A 761 29.11 23.57 -16.45
N SER A 762 28.54 23.79 -17.64
CA SER A 762 27.76 22.77 -18.36
C SER A 762 28.62 21.54 -18.72
N ASP A 763 29.87 21.75 -19.17
CA ASP A 763 30.81 20.65 -19.44
C ASP A 763 31.13 19.82 -18.19
N LYS A 764 31.45 20.48 -17.06
CA LYS A 764 31.68 19.80 -15.77
C LYS A 764 30.47 19.01 -15.29
N ALA A 765 29.26 19.55 -15.48
CA ALA A 765 28.02 18.86 -15.14
C ALA A 765 27.84 17.61 -15.99
N ALA A 766 28.07 17.70 -17.31
CA ALA A 766 27.97 16.56 -18.22
C ALA A 766 28.96 15.44 -17.85
N ASP A 767 30.20 15.79 -17.52
CA ASP A 767 31.23 14.82 -17.10
C ASP A 767 30.89 14.16 -15.76
N TYR A 768 30.32 14.92 -14.83
CA TYR A 768 29.84 14.39 -13.54
C TYR A 768 28.71 13.37 -13.75
N ILE A 769 27.70 13.73 -14.55
CA ILE A 769 26.55 12.84 -14.84
C ILE A 769 27.03 11.55 -15.52
N MET A 770 27.90 11.66 -16.52
CA MET A 770 28.51 10.53 -17.20
C MET A 770 29.24 9.61 -16.22
N THR A 771 30.01 10.18 -15.29
CA THR A 771 30.71 9.43 -14.23
C THR A 771 29.73 8.68 -13.32
N GLN A 772 28.61 9.30 -12.94
CA GLN A 772 27.57 8.64 -12.15
C GLN A 772 26.90 7.51 -12.93
N PHE A 773 26.60 7.70 -14.22
CA PHE A 773 26.06 6.65 -15.08
C PHE A 773 27.00 5.44 -15.19
N GLN A 774 28.31 5.68 -15.31
CA GLN A 774 29.31 4.61 -15.31
C GLN A 774 29.34 3.85 -13.98
N LYS A 775 29.37 4.57 -12.84
CA LYS A 775 29.33 3.96 -11.49
C LYS A 775 28.05 3.15 -11.23
N ALA A 776 26.95 3.60 -11.82
CA ALA A 776 25.65 2.93 -11.82
C ALA A 776 25.62 1.65 -12.68
N GLY A 777 26.63 1.40 -13.52
CA GLY A 777 26.70 0.21 -14.39
C GLY A 777 26.06 0.39 -15.76
N LEU A 778 25.59 1.60 -16.10
CA LEU A 778 25.02 1.87 -17.42
C LEU A 778 26.07 1.71 -18.52
N LYS A 779 25.61 1.32 -19.72
CA LYS A 779 26.44 1.28 -20.93
C LYS A 779 26.36 2.60 -21.69
N PRO A 780 27.39 2.97 -22.47
CA PRO A 780 27.34 4.12 -23.35
C PRO A 780 26.18 3.98 -24.35
N GLY A 781 25.38 5.03 -24.51
CA GLY A 781 24.17 5.00 -25.33
C GLY A 781 24.23 5.80 -26.63
N ALA A 782 25.28 6.56 -26.91
CA ALA A 782 25.40 7.35 -28.14
C ALA A 782 25.79 6.48 -29.34
N ASP A 783 25.46 6.94 -30.55
CA ASP A 783 25.69 6.20 -31.81
C ASP A 783 27.17 5.92 -32.11
N ASP A 784 28.10 6.67 -31.50
CA ASP A 784 29.55 6.49 -31.63
C ASP A 784 30.16 5.55 -30.57
N GLY A 785 29.32 4.95 -29.71
CA GLY A 785 29.75 4.08 -28.62
C GLY A 785 30.24 4.82 -27.38
N SER A 786 30.05 6.15 -27.31
CA SER A 786 30.35 6.98 -26.13
C SER A 786 29.07 7.30 -25.33
N PHE A 787 29.24 8.01 -24.21
CA PHE A 787 28.11 8.55 -23.44
C PHE A 787 27.64 9.92 -23.98
N PHE A 788 28.35 10.53 -24.93
CA PHE A 788 28.10 11.90 -25.34
C PHE A 788 27.54 11.96 -26.76
N GLN A 789 26.43 12.67 -26.94
CA GLN A 789 25.95 13.09 -28.26
C GLN A 789 26.23 14.59 -28.41
N GLN A 790 27.24 14.94 -29.21
CA GLN A 790 27.82 16.29 -29.28
C GLN A 790 27.54 16.99 -30.63
N TRP A 791 27.24 18.28 -30.61
CA TRP A 791 27.10 19.14 -31.80
C TRP A 791 27.48 20.60 -31.51
N GLN A 792 27.43 21.44 -32.55
CA GLN A 792 27.65 22.90 -32.45
C GLN A 792 26.31 23.64 -32.47
N GLU A 793 26.07 24.47 -31.46
CA GLU A 793 24.80 25.18 -31.27
C GLU A 793 25.01 26.65 -30.92
N VAL A 794 24.02 27.50 -31.20
CA VAL A 794 24.03 28.90 -30.76
C VAL A 794 23.69 28.99 -29.27
N VAL A 795 24.58 29.61 -28.49
CA VAL A 795 24.51 29.62 -27.01
C VAL A 795 24.46 31.01 -26.39
N ASP A 796 24.38 32.06 -27.21
CA ASP A 796 24.21 33.43 -26.70
C ASP A 796 23.40 34.32 -27.64
N ALA A 797 23.01 35.51 -27.14
CA ALA A 797 22.25 36.49 -27.89
C ALA A 797 23.04 37.13 -29.06
N LYS A 798 24.37 36.95 -29.10
CA LYS A 798 25.24 37.45 -30.18
C LYS A 798 25.34 36.48 -31.35
N GLY A 799 24.77 35.27 -31.21
CA GLY A 799 24.82 34.24 -32.23
C GLY A 799 26.12 33.41 -32.19
N ASN A 800 26.90 33.50 -31.12
CA ASN A 800 28.11 32.69 -30.97
C ASN A 800 27.74 31.22 -30.82
N LYS A 801 28.56 30.37 -31.44
CA LYS A 801 28.39 28.92 -31.36
C LYS A 801 29.39 28.30 -30.40
N ALA A 802 28.92 27.36 -29.61
CA ALA A 802 29.75 26.51 -28.75
C ALA A 802 29.39 25.04 -28.97
N SER A 803 30.28 24.16 -28.53
CA SER A 803 29.97 22.76 -28.47
C SER A 803 29.04 22.47 -27.30
N VAL A 804 27.95 21.77 -27.56
CA VAL A 804 27.00 21.29 -26.54
C VAL A 804 26.87 19.77 -26.65
N LYS A 805 26.52 19.09 -25.56
CA LYS A 805 26.41 17.62 -25.54
C LYS A 805 25.25 17.12 -24.69
N ASN A 806 24.52 16.11 -25.18
CA ASN A 806 23.63 15.30 -24.34
C ASN A 806 24.44 14.17 -23.69
N VAL A 807 24.03 13.70 -22.52
CA VAL A 807 24.63 12.54 -21.83
C VAL A 807 23.65 11.37 -21.86
N ILE A 808 24.05 10.24 -22.46
CA ILE A 808 23.18 9.10 -22.77
C ILE A 808 23.79 7.81 -22.18
N GLY A 809 23.11 7.23 -21.20
CA GLY A 809 23.42 5.91 -20.64
C GLY A 809 22.27 4.93 -20.84
N ILE A 810 22.56 3.64 -21.02
CA ILE A 810 21.53 2.61 -21.25
C ILE A 810 21.66 1.40 -20.33
N ILE A 811 20.50 0.80 -20.02
CA ILE A 811 20.36 -0.58 -19.54
C ILE A 811 19.84 -1.41 -20.73
N PRO A 812 20.65 -2.31 -21.31
CA PRO A 812 20.24 -3.11 -22.47
C PRO A 812 19.03 -4.00 -22.17
N GLY A 813 18.08 -4.05 -23.09
CA GLY A 813 16.96 -4.99 -23.02
C GLY A 813 17.38 -6.42 -23.36
N ILE A 814 16.79 -7.42 -22.70
CA ILE A 814 17.11 -8.84 -22.92
C ILE A 814 16.28 -9.48 -24.04
N ASN A 815 15.14 -8.88 -24.41
CA ASN A 815 14.25 -9.44 -25.41
C ASN A 815 14.67 -9.00 -26.82
N LYS A 816 15.02 -9.97 -27.66
CA LYS A 816 15.45 -9.73 -29.05
C LYS A 816 14.32 -9.19 -29.93
N ASP A 817 13.06 -9.49 -29.61
CA ASP A 817 11.90 -9.00 -30.37
C ASP A 817 11.73 -7.49 -30.21
N TYR A 818 12.26 -6.92 -29.12
CA TYR A 818 12.22 -5.49 -28.82
C TYR A 818 13.52 -4.76 -29.23
N ALA A 819 14.29 -5.34 -30.15
CA ALA A 819 15.53 -4.75 -30.63
C ALA A 819 15.32 -3.32 -31.21
N GLY A 820 16.07 -2.37 -30.65
CA GLY A 820 16.00 -0.95 -31.00
C GLY A 820 14.78 -0.22 -30.43
N GLU A 821 13.91 -0.89 -29.68
CA GLU A 821 12.85 -0.25 -28.91
C GLU A 821 13.36 0.21 -27.55
N SER A 822 12.77 1.29 -27.03
CA SER A 822 13.24 1.90 -25.79
C SER A 822 12.16 2.57 -24.94
N VAL A 823 12.43 2.65 -23.65
CA VAL A 823 11.78 3.57 -22.70
C VAL A 823 12.82 4.64 -22.33
N ILE A 824 12.43 5.91 -22.37
CA ILE A 824 13.35 7.02 -22.05
C ILE A 824 12.98 7.62 -20.70
N VAL A 825 13.98 7.79 -19.85
CA VAL A 825 13.95 8.65 -18.66
C VAL A 825 14.80 9.87 -18.98
N SER A 826 14.20 11.05 -18.96
CA SER A 826 14.89 12.30 -19.34
C SER A 826 14.81 13.36 -18.25
N ALA A 827 15.76 14.29 -18.28
CA ALA A 827 15.84 15.52 -17.51
C ALA A 827 16.83 16.43 -18.26
N HIS A 828 16.72 17.74 -18.11
CA HIS A 828 17.78 18.63 -18.59
C HIS A 828 18.74 18.99 -17.47
N TYR A 829 20.01 19.18 -17.81
CA TYR A 829 21.05 19.53 -16.84
C TYR A 829 21.54 20.97 -16.97
N ASP A 830 21.16 21.69 -18.04
CA ASP A 830 21.43 23.12 -18.18
C ASP A 830 20.44 23.97 -17.36
N HIS A 831 20.84 25.21 -17.12
CA HIS A 831 19.96 26.28 -16.64
C HIS A 831 20.44 27.62 -17.23
N LEU A 832 20.00 28.76 -16.68
CA LEU A 832 20.17 30.08 -17.29
C LEU A 832 21.56 30.72 -17.14
N GLY A 833 22.49 30.09 -16.40
CA GLY A 833 23.79 30.69 -16.08
C GLY A 833 23.66 32.08 -15.44
N LEU A 834 24.06 33.11 -16.18
CA LEU A 834 23.96 34.53 -15.75
C LEU A 834 22.67 35.24 -16.22
N GLY A 835 21.70 34.49 -16.74
CA GLY A 835 20.40 34.99 -17.19
C GLY A 835 20.15 34.93 -18.70
N TRP A 836 20.68 33.93 -19.41
CA TRP A 836 20.38 33.72 -20.83
C TRP A 836 19.59 32.40 -21.00
N PRO A 837 18.58 32.33 -21.89
CA PRO A 837 18.14 33.35 -22.84
C PRO A 837 17.10 34.35 -22.33
N ASP A 838 16.51 34.11 -21.16
CA ASP A 838 15.46 34.93 -20.54
C ASP A 838 15.79 35.17 -19.06
N VAL A 839 15.88 36.43 -18.64
CA VAL A 839 16.18 36.82 -17.25
C VAL A 839 15.17 37.82 -16.74
N ARG A 840 14.68 37.54 -15.53
CA ARG A 840 13.74 38.45 -14.85
C ARG A 840 14.46 39.72 -14.44
N GLN A 841 13.77 40.86 -14.60
CA GLN A 841 14.31 42.17 -14.22
C GLN A 841 14.84 42.18 -12.78
N GLY A 842 16.09 42.61 -12.60
CA GLY A 842 16.78 42.67 -11.30
C GLY A 842 17.67 41.45 -10.99
N ASN A 843 17.72 40.45 -11.88
CA ASN A 843 18.55 39.26 -11.76
C ASN A 843 19.66 39.17 -12.82
N GLU A 844 19.83 40.20 -13.63
CA GLU A 844 20.85 40.25 -14.68
C GLU A 844 22.27 40.08 -14.08
N GLY A 845 23.04 39.13 -14.63
CA GLY A 845 24.43 38.90 -14.20
C GLY A 845 24.58 38.13 -12.89
N LYS A 846 23.48 37.69 -12.25
CA LYS A 846 23.52 36.80 -11.09
C LYS A 846 23.52 35.34 -11.54
N ILE A 847 24.16 34.48 -10.76
CA ILE A 847 24.16 33.03 -11.01
C ILE A 847 22.76 32.47 -10.76
N HIS A 848 22.24 31.70 -11.72
CA HIS A 848 21.01 30.94 -11.60
C HIS A 848 21.39 29.49 -11.33
N ASN A 849 21.45 29.12 -10.05
CA ASN A 849 21.93 27.80 -9.62
C ASN A 849 21.00 26.67 -10.03
N GLY A 850 19.69 26.89 -10.09
CA GLY A 850 18.76 25.91 -10.65
C GLY A 850 18.73 24.61 -9.86
N ALA A 851 18.62 24.71 -8.53
CA ALA A 851 18.59 23.55 -7.66
C ALA A 851 17.35 22.68 -7.91
N ASP A 852 16.18 23.30 -8.04
CA ASP A 852 14.96 22.59 -8.44
C ASP A 852 14.89 22.50 -9.97
N ASP A 853 15.32 23.53 -10.70
CA ASP A 853 15.29 23.66 -12.15
C ASP A 853 16.69 23.68 -12.80
N ASN A 854 17.31 22.54 -13.11
CA ASN A 854 16.77 21.20 -12.95
C ASN A 854 17.79 20.20 -12.39
N ALA A 855 18.63 20.65 -11.45
CA ALA A 855 19.52 19.74 -10.72
C ALA A 855 18.73 18.63 -10.00
N SER A 856 17.51 18.93 -9.52
CA SER A 856 16.62 17.95 -8.89
C SER A 856 16.20 16.80 -9.82
N GLY A 857 15.82 17.09 -11.07
CA GLY A 857 15.44 16.06 -12.05
C GLY A 857 16.60 15.15 -12.43
N VAL A 858 17.79 15.74 -12.62
CA VAL A 858 19.02 15.00 -12.90
C VAL A 858 19.44 14.14 -11.70
N ALA A 859 19.29 14.64 -10.48
CA ALA A 859 19.60 13.88 -9.27
C ALA A 859 18.68 12.66 -9.11
N VAL A 860 17.37 12.80 -9.34
CA VAL A 860 16.43 11.66 -9.36
C VAL A 860 16.80 10.66 -10.45
N MET A 861 17.18 11.13 -11.64
CA MET A 861 17.60 10.27 -12.74
C MET A 861 18.87 9.46 -12.40
N MET A 862 19.91 10.11 -11.86
CA MET A 862 21.15 9.43 -11.46
C MET A 862 20.91 8.42 -10.34
N GLU A 863 19.98 8.72 -9.45
CA GLU A 863 19.60 7.80 -8.38
C GLU A 863 18.82 6.59 -8.90
N LEU A 864 17.91 6.78 -9.86
CA LEU A 864 17.25 5.69 -10.59
C LEU A 864 18.25 4.82 -11.34
N ALA A 865 19.21 5.45 -12.02
CA ALA A 865 20.29 4.75 -12.71
C ALA A 865 21.13 3.93 -11.73
N ASN A 866 21.52 4.51 -10.59
CA ASN A 866 22.33 3.83 -9.57
C ASN A 866 21.62 2.58 -9.01
N LEU A 867 20.30 2.65 -8.82
CA LEU A 867 19.52 1.50 -8.38
C LEU A 867 19.40 0.44 -9.48
N LEU A 868 18.97 0.84 -10.69
CA LEU A 868 18.57 -0.10 -11.73
C LEU A 868 19.75 -0.66 -12.53
N GLY A 869 20.82 0.12 -12.72
CA GLY A 869 21.87 -0.18 -13.70
C GLY A 869 22.68 -1.45 -13.46
N LYS A 870 22.68 -1.99 -12.23
CA LYS A 870 23.45 -3.20 -11.87
C LYS A 870 22.65 -4.49 -11.87
N THR A 871 21.37 -4.42 -11.50
CA THR A 871 20.54 -5.60 -11.22
C THR A 871 19.37 -5.75 -12.18
N PHE A 872 18.89 -4.64 -12.76
CA PHE A 872 17.70 -4.66 -13.60
C PHE A 872 18.02 -5.22 -14.99
N LYS A 873 17.23 -6.22 -15.41
CA LYS A 873 17.29 -6.85 -16.74
C LYS A 873 15.96 -6.65 -17.47
N PRO A 874 15.72 -5.45 -18.02
CA PRO A 874 14.43 -5.15 -18.64
C PRO A 874 14.20 -5.97 -19.92
N GLN A 875 12.93 -6.23 -20.27
CA GLN A 875 12.62 -6.81 -21.59
C GLN A 875 13.07 -5.87 -22.73
N ARG A 876 12.87 -4.56 -22.57
CA ARG A 876 13.20 -3.51 -23.55
C ARG A 876 14.25 -2.55 -23.01
N THR A 877 15.09 -1.99 -23.88
CA THR A 877 16.18 -1.09 -23.44
C THR A 877 15.62 0.13 -22.68
N VAL A 878 16.22 0.46 -21.55
CA VAL A 878 15.93 1.70 -20.81
C VAL A 878 17.06 2.68 -21.04
N ILE A 879 16.73 3.89 -21.49
CA ILE A 879 17.69 4.95 -21.79
C ILE A 879 17.52 6.06 -20.77
N PHE A 880 18.61 6.42 -20.11
CA PHE A 880 18.74 7.61 -19.27
C PHE A 880 19.42 8.70 -20.08
N VAL A 881 18.73 9.83 -20.31
CA VAL A 881 19.25 10.94 -21.12
C VAL A 881 19.18 12.25 -20.38
N ALA A 882 20.33 12.84 -20.08
CA ALA A 882 20.42 14.21 -19.60
C ALA A 882 20.59 15.16 -20.80
N PHE A 883 19.57 15.97 -21.07
CA PHE A 883 19.56 16.93 -22.18
C PHE A 883 20.23 18.26 -21.80
N THR A 884 20.79 18.91 -22.81
CA THR A 884 21.31 20.29 -22.69
C THR A 884 20.45 21.24 -23.53
N ALA A 885 20.52 22.54 -23.22
CA ALA A 885 19.85 23.62 -23.92
C ALA A 885 18.31 23.48 -23.97
N GLU A 886 17.70 23.03 -22.87
CA GLU A 886 16.24 23.02 -22.70
C GLU A 886 15.71 24.46 -22.69
N GLU A 887 16.32 25.29 -21.83
CA GLU A 887 15.95 26.69 -21.58
C GLU A 887 16.03 27.57 -22.84
N SER A 888 16.79 27.09 -23.82
CA SER A 888 17.09 27.75 -25.09
C SER A 888 16.21 27.26 -26.25
N GLY A 889 15.16 26.50 -25.95
CA GLY A 889 14.17 26.04 -26.94
C GLY A 889 14.21 24.54 -27.24
N LEU A 890 14.52 23.72 -26.22
CA LEU A 890 14.53 22.25 -26.29
C LEU A 890 15.56 21.70 -27.29
N MET A 891 16.70 22.39 -27.44
CA MET A 891 17.64 22.10 -28.53
C MET A 891 18.23 20.68 -28.40
N GLY A 892 18.57 20.25 -27.18
CA GLY A 892 19.11 18.91 -26.94
C GLY A 892 18.14 17.78 -27.24
N SER A 893 16.90 17.85 -26.74
CA SER A 893 15.88 16.84 -27.02
C SER A 893 15.43 16.83 -28.48
N ARG A 894 15.32 18.00 -29.12
CA ARG A 894 15.06 18.10 -30.57
C ARG A 894 16.19 17.48 -31.40
N TYR A 895 17.44 17.70 -31.00
CA TYR A 895 18.59 17.09 -31.66
C TYR A 895 18.55 15.57 -31.53
N TYR A 896 18.27 15.04 -30.35
CA TYR A 896 18.15 13.60 -30.10
C TYR A 896 17.07 12.96 -30.99
N VAL A 897 15.84 13.51 -30.97
CA VAL A 897 14.71 12.99 -31.77
C VAL A 897 15.02 12.95 -33.27
N LYS A 898 15.77 13.94 -33.76
CA LYS A 898 16.11 14.04 -35.19
C LYS A 898 17.27 13.14 -35.61
N ASN A 899 18.27 12.94 -34.76
CA ASN A 899 19.57 12.40 -35.17
C ASN A 899 19.89 11.00 -34.60
N MET A 900 19.20 10.53 -33.56
CA MET A 900 19.50 9.25 -32.92
C MET A 900 19.17 8.06 -33.83
N LYS A 901 20.18 7.22 -34.14
CA LYS A 901 20.03 6.06 -35.05
C LYS A 901 19.89 4.73 -34.31
N GLY A 902 20.66 4.50 -33.26
CA GLY A 902 20.67 3.24 -32.50
C GLY A 902 19.35 2.97 -31.78
N PHE A 903 18.69 4.03 -31.32
CA PHE A 903 17.37 4.00 -30.68
C PHE A 903 16.45 5.03 -31.34
N PRO A 904 15.91 4.71 -32.53
CA PRO A 904 15.19 5.68 -33.34
C PRO A 904 13.86 6.07 -32.69
N ALA A 905 13.49 7.35 -32.84
CA ALA A 905 12.33 7.94 -32.15
C ALA A 905 11.01 7.18 -32.36
N LYS A 906 10.79 6.63 -33.56
CA LYS A 906 9.59 5.83 -33.91
C LYS A 906 9.43 4.52 -33.13
N LYS A 907 10.49 4.05 -32.46
CA LYS A 907 10.52 2.82 -31.65
C LYS A 907 10.52 3.09 -30.14
N ILE A 908 10.32 4.34 -29.74
CA ILE A 908 10.20 4.70 -28.32
C ILE A 908 8.80 4.33 -27.84
N MET A 909 8.73 3.49 -26.81
CA MET A 909 7.50 3.07 -26.13
C MET A 909 6.88 4.23 -25.35
N GLY A 910 7.70 4.99 -24.64
CA GLY A 910 7.27 6.14 -23.87
C GLY A 910 8.44 6.91 -23.27
N VAL A 911 8.20 8.21 -22.99
CA VAL A 911 9.17 9.12 -22.37
C VAL A 911 8.65 9.62 -21.03
N LEU A 912 9.48 9.46 -20.01
CA LEU A 912 9.28 9.91 -18.64
C LEU A 912 10.25 11.07 -18.36
N ASN A 913 9.78 12.31 -18.48
CA ASN A 913 10.60 13.50 -18.25
C ASN A 913 10.50 13.99 -16.79
N LEU A 914 11.65 14.28 -16.17
CA LEU A 914 11.79 14.81 -14.82
C LEU A 914 12.21 16.27 -14.90
N ASP A 915 11.35 17.16 -14.43
CA ASP A 915 11.60 18.59 -14.41
C ASP A 915 10.95 19.19 -13.15
N THR A 916 11.77 19.91 -12.37
CA THR A 916 11.34 20.63 -11.16
C THR A 916 10.60 19.71 -10.19
N VAL A 917 11.30 18.66 -9.75
CA VAL A 917 10.79 17.55 -8.93
C VAL A 917 11.30 17.59 -7.48
N GLY A 918 12.08 18.60 -7.12
CA GLY A 918 12.77 18.77 -5.84
C GLY A 918 11.92 19.33 -4.70
N ARG A 919 10.69 19.80 -4.95
CA ARG A 919 9.85 20.50 -3.94
C ARG A 919 8.45 19.91 -3.73
N LEU A 920 8.32 18.59 -3.83
CA LEU A 920 7.02 17.90 -3.74
C LEU A 920 6.30 18.07 -2.39
N GLY A 921 7.00 17.96 -1.27
CA GLY A 921 6.43 18.08 0.07
C GLY A 921 5.27 17.12 0.33
N LYS A 922 4.10 17.71 0.60
CA LYS A 922 2.81 17.01 0.80
C LYS A 922 1.90 17.09 -0.42
N ASN A 923 2.36 17.71 -1.51
CA ASN A 923 1.58 17.86 -2.73
C ASN A 923 1.53 16.53 -3.51
N LYS A 924 0.60 16.45 -4.45
CA LYS A 924 0.52 15.36 -5.41
C LYS A 924 1.52 15.59 -6.53
N LEU A 925 2.12 14.52 -7.05
CA LEU A 925 2.99 14.60 -8.21
C LEU A 925 2.16 14.92 -9.46
N MET A 926 2.41 16.05 -10.11
CA MET A 926 1.70 16.42 -11.32
C MET A 926 2.25 15.65 -12.51
N VAL A 927 1.35 15.12 -13.34
CA VAL A 927 1.68 14.44 -14.60
C VAL A 927 1.12 15.26 -15.76
N ILE A 928 2.00 15.90 -16.52
CA ILE A 928 1.67 16.78 -17.64
C ILE A 928 1.79 16.00 -18.97
N ASN A 929 1.01 16.38 -19.98
CA ASN A 929 0.93 15.72 -21.30
C ASN A 929 0.45 14.25 -21.27
N SER A 930 -0.31 13.84 -20.25
CA SER A 930 -0.85 12.47 -20.19
C SER A 930 -1.86 12.15 -21.30
N SER A 931 -2.33 13.14 -22.06
CA SER A 931 -3.23 12.96 -23.21
C SER A 931 -2.54 12.33 -24.43
N THR A 932 -1.20 12.19 -24.38
CA THR A 932 -0.42 11.58 -25.47
C THR A 932 -0.64 10.08 -25.64
N ALA A 933 -1.19 9.39 -24.63
CA ALA A 933 -1.66 8.01 -24.72
C ALA A 933 -2.79 7.77 -23.70
N ARG A 934 -3.77 6.92 -24.03
CA ARG A 934 -4.90 6.60 -23.12
C ARG A 934 -4.43 5.82 -21.89
N GLU A 935 -3.37 5.05 -22.07
CA GLU A 935 -2.78 4.14 -21.09
C GLU A 935 -2.17 4.87 -19.90
N TRP A 936 -1.65 6.10 -20.09
CA TRP A 936 -0.99 6.87 -19.03
C TRP A 936 -1.83 6.98 -17.77
N ARG A 937 -3.14 7.24 -17.91
CA ARG A 937 -4.05 7.33 -16.77
C ARG A 937 -4.05 6.06 -15.93
N PHE A 938 -4.11 4.89 -16.57
CA PHE A 938 -4.15 3.61 -15.87
C PHE A 938 -2.80 3.25 -15.26
N ILE A 939 -1.71 3.54 -15.98
CA ILE A 939 -0.34 3.32 -15.50
C ILE A 939 -0.09 4.11 -14.21
N PHE A 940 -0.42 5.41 -14.20
CA PHE A 940 -0.17 6.27 -13.05
C PHE A 940 -1.15 6.05 -11.89
N MET A 941 -2.38 5.61 -12.16
CA MET A 941 -3.28 5.12 -11.12
C MET A 941 -2.73 3.85 -10.44
N GLY A 942 -2.25 2.88 -11.23
CA GLY A 942 -1.61 1.68 -10.71
C GLY A 942 -0.35 2.00 -9.91
N THR A 943 0.50 2.88 -10.46
CA THR A 943 1.73 3.36 -9.80
C THR A 943 1.44 4.05 -8.47
N SER A 944 0.45 4.95 -8.43
CA SER A 944 0.05 5.63 -7.19
C SER A 944 -0.43 4.64 -6.14
N TYR A 945 -1.12 3.58 -6.56
CA TYR A 945 -1.66 2.57 -5.65
C TYR A 945 -0.57 1.67 -5.05
N VAL A 946 0.39 1.23 -5.89
CA VAL A 946 1.54 0.40 -5.48
C VAL A 946 2.43 1.20 -4.54
N THR A 947 2.88 2.38 -4.97
CA THR A 947 3.86 3.20 -4.25
C THR A 947 3.29 3.96 -3.06
N GLY A 948 1.98 4.21 -3.05
CA GLY A 948 1.34 5.13 -2.10
C GLY A 948 1.62 6.61 -2.36
N VAL A 949 2.34 6.96 -3.44
CA VAL A 949 2.60 8.33 -3.85
C VAL A 949 1.43 8.82 -4.70
N GLU A 950 0.71 9.83 -4.21
CA GLU A 950 -0.42 10.37 -4.95
C GLU A 950 0.05 11.17 -6.17
N SER A 951 -0.57 10.90 -7.32
CA SER A 951 -0.39 11.68 -8.55
C SER A 951 -1.66 12.42 -8.94
N GLU A 952 -1.49 13.51 -9.70
CA GLU A 952 -2.58 14.28 -10.30
C GLU A 952 -2.31 14.47 -11.79
N ILE A 953 -3.29 14.08 -12.62
CA ILE A 953 -3.18 14.20 -14.06
C ILE A 953 -3.60 15.60 -14.49
N VAL A 954 -2.70 16.30 -15.18
CA VAL A 954 -2.96 17.64 -15.71
C VAL A 954 -3.51 17.53 -17.13
N THR A 955 -4.74 18.02 -17.32
CA THR A 955 -5.46 17.95 -18.61
C THR A 955 -5.33 19.21 -19.46
N GLN A 956 -4.69 20.26 -18.93
CA GLN A 956 -4.45 21.51 -19.67
C GLN A 956 -3.27 21.37 -20.64
N ASP A 957 -3.37 22.03 -21.80
CA ASP A 957 -2.25 22.21 -22.72
C ASP A 957 -1.30 23.28 -22.17
N LEU A 958 -0.19 22.85 -21.56
CA LEU A 958 0.85 23.72 -21.01
C LEU A 958 2.03 23.88 -21.98
N ASP A 959 2.71 25.03 -21.95
CA ASP A 959 4.08 25.13 -22.48
C ASP A 959 4.95 24.25 -21.56
N ALA A 960 5.67 23.32 -22.15
CA ALA A 960 6.13 22.08 -21.53
C ALA A 960 7.61 21.81 -21.86
N SER A 961 8.26 20.92 -21.10
CA SER A 961 9.70 20.64 -21.16
C SER A 961 10.10 19.65 -22.28
N ASP A 962 11.26 19.00 -22.18
CA ASP A 962 11.86 18.11 -23.19
C ASP A 962 10.91 17.04 -23.76
N GLN A 963 9.90 16.59 -23.00
CA GLN A 963 8.88 15.67 -23.48
C GLN A 963 8.14 16.20 -24.72
N VAL A 964 8.07 17.52 -24.90
CA VAL A 964 7.42 18.17 -26.05
C VAL A 964 8.08 17.76 -27.35
N SER A 965 9.41 17.62 -27.40
CA SER A 965 10.14 17.20 -28.60
C SER A 965 9.70 15.82 -29.08
N PHE A 966 9.33 14.93 -28.15
CA PHE A 966 8.84 13.58 -28.44
C PHE A 966 7.36 13.57 -28.79
N PHE A 967 6.56 14.32 -28.04
CA PHE A 967 5.15 14.55 -28.34
C PHE A 967 4.94 15.11 -29.76
N GLU A 968 5.73 16.11 -30.16
CA GLU A 968 5.69 16.70 -31.51
C GLU A 968 6.00 15.66 -32.60
N ALA A 969 6.81 14.64 -32.28
CA ALA A 969 7.17 13.53 -33.16
C ALA A 969 6.18 12.35 -33.11
N GLY A 970 5.07 12.46 -32.39
CA GLY A 970 4.04 11.43 -32.28
C GLY A 970 4.36 10.31 -31.30
N ILE A 971 5.16 10.59 -30.27
CA ILE A 971 5.60 9.62 -29.27
C ILE A 971 4.90 9.91 -27.94
N PRO A 972 4.37 8.89 -27.23
CA PRO A 972 3.84 9.04 -25.89
C PRO A 972 4.89 9.61 -24.93
N ALA A 973 4.63 10.76 -24.34
CA ALA A 973 5.60 11.46 -23.51
C ALA A 973 4.89 12.26 -22.42
N VAL A 974 5.42 12.22 -21.20
CA VAL A 974 4.89 12.94 -20.03
C VAL A 974 6.00 13.64 -19.27
N GLN A 975 5.63 14.67 -18.51
CA GLN A 975 6.49 15.31 -17.51
C GLN A 975 5.95 15.08 -16.12
N PHE A 976 6.86 14.77 -15.21
CA PHE A 976 6.64 14.79 -13.78
C PHE A 976 7.09 16.14 -13.22
N PHE A 977 6.21 16.77 -12.44
CA PHE A 977 6.40 18.12 -11.92
C PHE A 977 5.91 18.22 -10.48
N SER A 978 6.68 18.83 -9.59
CA SER A 978 6.32 18.95 -8.16
C SER A 978 5.39 20.13 -7.86
N GLY A 979 5.23 21.06 -8.81
CA GLY A 979 4.36 22.22 -8.72
C GLY A 979 5.12 23.55 -8.77
N PRO A 980 4.41 24.65 -9.07
CA PRO A 980 5.05 25.96 -9.23
C PRO A 980 5.52 26.58 -7.90
N HIS A 981 6.65 27.30 -7.95
CA HIS A 981 7.15 28.12 -6.84
C HIS A 981 7.72 29.47 -7.30
N SER A 982 7.72 30.47 -6.42
CA SER A 982 8.08 31.87 -6.73
C SER A 982 9.51 32.06 -7.24
N ASP A 983 10.41 31.14 -6.90
CA ASP A 983 11.83 31.18 -7.27
C ASP A 983 12.12 30.62 -8.67
N TYR A 984 11.11 30.14 -9.40
CA TYR A 984 11.30 29.59 -10.75
C TYR A 984 12.01 30.59 -11.69
N HIS A 985 13.08 30.15 -12.37
CA HIS A 985 13.99 30.97 -13.19
C HIS A 985 14.55 32.19 -12.42
N ARG A 986 15.01 31.99 -11.18
CA ARG A 986 15.63 33.05 -10.36
C ARG A 986 16.87 32.52 -9.62
N PRO A 987 17.81 33.41 -9.24
CA PRO A 987 18.97 33.05 -8.42
C PRO A 987 18.63 32.44 -7.06
N GLY A 988 17.41 32.68 -6.55
CA GLY A 988 16.95 32.10 -5.30
C GLY A 988 16.51 30.64 -5.39
N ASP A 989 16.59 30.00 -6.56
CA ASP A 989 16.37 28.56 -6.68
C ASP A 989 17.63 27.79 -6.26
N ASP A 990 17.72 27.56 -4.94
CA ASP A 990 18.92 27.06 -4.26
C ASP A 990 18.63 25.81 -3.40
N VAL A 991 19.70 25.14 -2.99
CA VAL A 991 19.73 23.80 -2.38
C VAL A 991 18.99 23.75 -1.03
N ASP A 992 18.99 24.83 -0.26
CA ASP A 992 18.35 24.92 1.06
C ASP A 992 16.82 24.72 1.02
N LYS A 993 16.22 24.86 -0.17
CA LYS A 993 14.78 24.72 -0.40
C LYS A 993 14.38 23.35 -0.94
N ILE A 994 15.33 22.44 -1.13
CA ILE A 994 15.09 21.10 -1.69
C ILE A 994 14.49 20.17 -0.63
N ASP A 995 13.41 19.50 -1.00
CA ASP A 995 12.75 18.44 -0.24
C ASP A 995 13.27 17.07 -0.69
N ALA A 996 14.42 16.65 -0.14
CA ALA A 996 15.01 15.35 -0.44
C ALA A 996 14.06 14.15 -0.14
N PRO A 997 13.28 14.13 0.96
CA PRO A 997 12.21 13.13 1.14
C PRO A 997 11.14 13.13 0.04
N GLY A 998 10.80 14.30 -0.50
CA GLY A 998 9.92 14.44 -1.66
C GLY A 998 10.51 13.82 -2.92
N MET A 999 11.80 14.03 -3.18
CA MET A 999 12.50 13.41 -4.31
C MET A 999 12.51 11.88 -4.23
N VAL A 1000 12.63 11.30 -3.03
CA VAL A 1000 12.48 9.84 -2.83
C VAL A 1000 11.11 9.36 -3.33
N LYS A 1001 10.02 10.09 -3.04
CA LYS A 1001 8.68 9.73 -3.55
C LYS A 1001 8.62 9.79 -5.07
N VAL A 1002 9.22 10.81 -5.69
CA VAL A 1002 9.29 10.94 -7.16
C VAL A 1002 10.07 9.78 -7.76
N ALA A 1003 11.25 9.47 -7.23
CA ALA A 1003 12.07 8.34 -7.66
C ALA A 1003 11.30 7.01 -7.55
N THR A 1004 10.61 6.76 -6.43
CA THR A 1004 9.75 5.58 -6.26
C THR A 1004 8.63 5.50 -7.30
N PHE A 1005 7.97 6.62 -7.58
CA PHE A 1005 6.92 6.68 -8.59
C PHE A 1005 7.45 6.41 -10.01
N VAL A 1006 8.56 7.05 -10.38
CA VAL A 1006 9.16 6.91 -11.71
C VAL A 1006 9.75 5.52 -11.91
N ARG A 1007 10.37 4.93 -10.88
CA ARG A 1007 10.86 3.55 -10.92
C ARG A 1007 9.76 2.57 -11.35
N GLU A 1008 8.63 2.58 -10.65
CA GLU A 1008 7.51 1.68 -10.98
C GLU A 1008 6.96 1.93 -12.39
N SER A 1009 6.98 3.18 -12.84
CA SER A 1009 6.61 3.54 -14.22
C SER A 1009 7.60 2.95 -15.24
N ILE A 1010 8.92 3.01 -14.98
CA ILE A 1010 9.97 2.40 -15.81
C ILE A 1010 9.76 0.90 -15.89
N LEU A 1011 9.63 0.22 -14.73
CA LEU A 1011 9.46 -1.23 -14.67
C LEU A 1011 8.23 -1.68 -15.46
N HIS A 1012 7.12 -0.96 -15.33
CA HIS A 1012 5.91 -1.27 -16.09
C HIS A 1012 6.10 -1.09 -17.60
N LEU A 1013 6.69 0.03 -18.03
CA LEU A 1013 6.87 0.32 -19.46
C LEU A 1013 7.90 -0.59 -20.14
N ALA A 1014 8.99 -0.92 -19.43
CA ALA A 1014 10.07 -1.73 -19.98
C ALA A 1014 9.61 -3.16 -20.30
N ASP A 1015 8.71 -3.71 -19.49
CA ASP A 1015 8.22 -5.08 -19.60
C ASP A 1015 6.86 -5.19 -20.32
N ARG A 1016 6.26 -4.05 -20.67
CA ARG A 1016 4.99 -4.02 -21.39
C ARG A 1016 5.14 -4.60 -22.80
N ASP A 1017 4.24 -5.52 -23.14
CA ASP A 1017 4.13 -6.18 -24.44
C ASP A 1017 3.46 -5.29 -25.50
N LYS A 1018 2.40 -4.59 -25.12
CA LYS A 1018 1.57 -3.79 -26.02
C LYS A 1018 2.09 -2.36 -26.13
N PRO A 1019 2.36 -1.85 -27.35
CA PRO A 1019 2.72 -0.45 -27.53
C PRO A 1019 1.59 0.47 -27.04
N MET A 1020 1.93 1.70 -26.67
CA MET A 1020 0.95 2.73 -26.32
C MET A 1020 0.64 3.57 -27.57
N PRO A 1021 -0.58 3.44 -28.15
CA PRO A 1021 -0.92 4.23 -29.32
C PRO A 1021 -0.92 5.71 -28.97
N PHE A 1022 -0.23 6.51 -29.78
CA PHE A 1022 -0.23 7.95 -29.61
C PHE A 1022 -1.62 8.53 -29.88
N THR A 1023 -2.18 9.25 -28.91
CA THR A 1023 -3.51 9.88 -29.00
C THR A 1023 -3.47 11.40 -29.05
N GLY A 1024 -2.28 12.01 -29.10
CA GLY A 1024 -2.09 13.44 -29.28
C GLY A 1024 -2.21 13.89 -30.74
N LYS A 1025 -2.01 15.20 -30.99
CA LYS A 1025 -1.85 15.75 -32.35
C LYS A 1025 -0.37 15.88 -32.69
N ALA A 1026 0.15 15.02 -33.56
CA ALA A 1026 1.50 15.14 -34.09
C ALA A 1026 1.59 16.36 -35.02
N ARG A 1027 2.74 17.04 -35.08
CA ARG A 1027 2.95 18.13 -36.05
C ARG A 1027 3.06 17.54 -37.47
N THR A 1028 2.40 18.16 -38.43
CA THR A 1028 2.63 17.86 -39.85
C THR A 1028 3.81 18.69 -40.37
N SER A 1029 4.40 18.28 -41.49
CA SER A 1029 5.53 19.00 -42.12
C SER A 1029 5.22 20.45 -42.53
N ASP A 1030 3.94 20.85 -42.52
CA ASP A 1030 3.47 22.20 -42.85
C ASP A 1030 3.38 23.13 -41.61
N ASP A 1031 3.52 22.60 -40.39
CA ASP A 1031 3.57 23.42 -39.19
C ASP A 1031 4.93 24.13 -39.10
N LYS A 1032 4.94 25.46 -39.33
CA LYS A 1032 6.16 26.27 -39.14
C LYS A 1032 6.72 26.04 -37.73
N PRO A 1033 8.03 25.79 -37.57
CA PRO A 1033 8.63 25.69 -36.25
C PRO A 1033 8.32 26.97 -35.46
N ARG A 1034 7.79 26.83 -34.25
CA ARG A 1034 7.76 27.94 -33.28
C ARG A 1034 9.21 28.34 -33.06
N ARG A 1035 9.68 29.37 -33.75
CA ARG A 1035 10.95 30.01 -33.41
C ARG A 1035 10.84 30.52 -31.97
N PRO A 1036 11.88 30.39 -31.13
CA PRO A 1036 11.95 31.23 -29.95
C PRO A 1036 11.88 32.66 -30.45
N GLN A 1037 10.80 33.35 -30.09
CA GLN A 1037 10.60 34.72 -30.50
C GLN A 1037 11.57 35.56 -29.66
N SER A 1038 12.78 35.72 -30.18
CA SER A 1038 13.77 36.71 -29.74
C SER A 1038 13.34 38.13 -30.12
N GLU A 1039 12.10 38.49 -29.83
CA GLU A 1039 11.74 39.90 -29.70
C GLU A 1039 12.06 40.29 -28.26
N GLY A 1040 13.25 40.88 -28.08
CA GLY A 1040 13.70 41.49 -26.83
C GLY A 1040 12.82 42.68 -26.44
N GLY A 1041 11.60 42.39 -25.99
CA GLY A 1041 10.67 43.34 -25.40
C GLY A 1041 10.14 42.79 -24.09
N LYS A 1042 10.14 43.63 -23.04
CA LYS A 1042 9.59 43.29 -21.72
C LYS A 1042 8.12 42.88 -21.87
N ARG A 1043 7.76 41.64 -21.50
CA ARG A 1043 6.37 41.15 -21.56
C ARG A 1043 5.61 41.60 -20.32
N ALA A 1044 4.34 41.99 -20.48
CA ALA A 1044 3.49 42.31 -19.34
C ALA A 1044 3.18 41.05 -18.52
N THR A 1045 3.20 41.19 -17.20
CA THR A 1045 2.88 40.09 -16.27
C THR A 1045 2.08 40.61 -15.08
N THR A 1046 1.18 39.77 -14.56
CA THR A 1046 0.54 40.00 -13.25
C THR A 1046 1.45 39.57 -12.09
N GLY A 1047 2.55 38.86 -12.37
CA GLY A 1047 3.43 38.28 -11.35
C GLY A 1047 2.77 37.18 -10.51
N SER A 1048 1.59 36.69 -10.91
CA SER A 1048 0.96 35.50 -10.33
C SER A 1048 1.36 34.25 -11.10
N MET A 1049 1.60 33.15 -10.38
CA MET A 1049 1.82 31.82 -10.95
C MET A 1049 0.51 31.02 -10.96
N PRO A 1050 0.12 30.43 -12.10
CA PRO A 1050 -1.10 29.67 -12.23
C PRO A 1050 -1.04 28.30 -11.54
N ASP A 1051 -2.19 27.83 -11.06
CA ASP A 1051 -2.44 26.47 -10.63
C ASP A 1051 -2.73 25.61 -11.87
N PHE A 1052 -1.71 24.89 -12.32
CA PHE A 1052 -1.75 24.08 -13.53
C PHE A 1052 -2.74 22.91 -13.45
N ALA A 1053 -3.08 22.45 -12.25
CA ALA A 1053 -4.07 21.39 -12.04
C ALA A 1053 -5.52 21.90 -12.06
N PHE A 1054 -5.74 23.22 -12.09
CA PHE A 1054 -7.08 23.80 -12.04
C PHE A 1054 -7.87 23.56 -13.33
N ALA A 1055 -8.91 22.73 -13.27
CA ALA A 1055 -9.77 22.42 -14.41
C ALA A 1055 -11.03 23.32 -14.55
N GLY A 1056 -11.14 24.38 -13.75
CA GLY A 1056 -12.28 25.32 -13.80
C GLY A 1056 -12.11 26.44 -14.83
N GLU A 1057 -13.14 27.27 -14.99
CA GLU A 1057 -13.08 28.44 -15.87
C GLU A 1057 -12.20 29.54 -15.23
N GLY A 1058 -11.19 30.01 -15.99
CA GLY A 1058 -10.25 31.06 -15.57
C GLY A 1058 -8.87 30.52 -15.19
N VAL A 1059 -8.07 31.35 -14.51
CA VAL A 1059 -6.70 31.05 -14.08
C VAL A 1059 -6.60 31.21 -12.57
N LYS A 1060 -6.58 30.06 -11.87
CA LYS A 1060 -6.40 30.03 -10.43
C LYS A 1060 -4.95 30.32 -10.06
N ILE A 1061 -4.73 31.13 -9.02
CA ILE A 1061 -3.40 31.49 -8.55
C ILE A 1061 -2.88 30.43 -7.58
N ALA A 1062 -1.81 29.73 -7.95
CA ALA A 1062 -1.10 28.79 -7.09
C ALA A 1062 -0.13 29.50 -6.15
N ALA A 1063 0.58 30.50 -6.65
CA ALA A 1063 1.57 31.27 -5.90
C ALA A 1063 1.68 32.70 -6.47
N LEU A 1064 2.15 33.61 -5.64
CA LEU A 1064 2.54 34.97 -6.02
C LEU A 1064 3.61 35.45 -5.03
N SER A 1065 4.47 36.35 -5.49
CA SER A 1065 5.44 37.01 -4.61
C SER A 1065 4.83 38.27 -3.99
N ASP A 1066 5.23 38.63 -2.78
CA ASP A 1066 4.64 39.76 -2.02
C ASP A 1066 4.79 41.11 -2.76
N ASP A 1067 5.81 41.22 -3.61
CA ASP A 1067 6.10 42.40 -4.43
C ASP A 1067 5.45 42.36 -5.83
N SER A 1068 4.74 41.28 -6.17
CA SER A 1068 4.11 41.11 -7.49
C SER A 1068 2.97 42.10 -7.74
N PRO A 1069 2.71 42.46 -9.01
CA PRO A 1069 1.53 43.24 -9.40
C PRO A 1069 0.20 42.70 -8.84
N ALA A 1070 0.01 41.38 -8.86
CA ALA A 1070 -1.18 40.72 -8.33
C ALA A 1070 -1.31 40.89 -6.81
N ALA A 1071 -0.22 40.76 -6.06
CA ALA A 1071 -0.21 40.99 -4.61
C ALA A 1071 -0.60 42.43 -4.27
N LYS A 1072 0.02 43.39 -4.97
CA LYS A 1072 -0.25 44.82 -4.81
C LYS A 1072 -1.69 45.20 -5.17
N ALA A 1073 -2.31 44.47 -6.11
CA ALA A 1073 -3.71 44.62 -6.48
C ALA A 1073 -4.69 43.88 -5.54
N GLY A 1074 -4.19 43.23 -4.47
CA GLY A 1074 -4.98 42.58 -3.43
C GLY A 1074 -5.39 41.13 -3.72
N LEU A 1075 -4.81 40.51 -4.76
CA LEU A 1075 -5.03 39.10 -5.06
C LEU A 1075 -4.23 38.21 -4.11
N LYS A 1076 -4.75 37.02 -3.86
CA LYS A 1076 -4.21 36.02 -2.94
C LYS A 1076 -4.12 34.66 -3.63
N LYS A 1077 -3.30 33.78 -3.04
CA LYS A 1077 -3.28 32.36 -3.39
C LYS A 1077 -4.72 31.80 -3.31
N GLY A 1078 -5.14 31.09 -4.35
CA GLY A 1078 -6.48 30.51 -4.46
C GLY A 1078 -7.49 31.32 -5.26
N ASP A 1079 -7.25 32.61 -5.50
CA ASP A 1079 -8.12 33.43 -6.35
C ASP A 1079 -8.09 32.94 -7.81
N VAL A 1080 -9.21 33.06 -8.52
CA VAL A 1080 -9.32 32.66 -9.94
C VAL A 1080 -9.53 33.88 -10.81
N ILE A 1081 -8.52 34.29 -11.57
CA ILE A 1081 -8.63 35.38 -12.52
C ILE A 1081 -9.50 34.91 -13.69
N ILE A 1082 -10.51 35.68 -14.07
CA ILE A 1082 -11.44 35.30 -15.16
C ILE A 1082 -11.49 36.33 -16.30
N GLN A 1083 -11.03 37.55 -16.05
CA GLN A 1083 -11.04 38.63 -17.04
C GLN A 1083 -9.96 39.68 -16.74
N LEU A 1084 -9.38 40.24 -17.79
CA LEU A 1084 -8.47 41.39 -17.77
C LEU A 1084 -8.90 42.38 -18.85
N ASP A 1085 -9.35 43.57 -18.46
CA ASP A 1085 -10.10 44.54 -19.27
C ASP A 1085 -11.21 43.87 -20.09
N GLU A 1086 -11.22 43.99 -21.42
CA GLU A 1086 -12.20 43.33 -22.30
C GLU A 1086 -11.94 41.83 -22.51
N TYR A 1087 -10.77 41.33 -22.14
CA TYR A 1087 -10.36 39.96 -22.43
C TYR A 1087 -10.84 39.00 -21.35
N LYS A 1088 -11.89 38.22 -21.68
CA LYS A 1088 -12.30 37.05 -20.90
C LYS A 1088 -11.54 35.82 -21.35
N PHE A 1089 -11.16 34.98 -20.39
CA PHE A 1089 -10.41 33.76 -20.68
C PHE A 1089 -10.91 32.61 -19.83
N LYS A 1090 -11.00 31.44 -20.45
CA LYS A 1090 -11.48 30.21 -19.82
C LYS A 1090 -10.35 29.33 -19.29
N ASN A 1091 -9.14 29.53 -19.78
CA ASN A 1091 -7.98 28.69 -19.49
C ASN A 1091 -6.68 29.51 -19.54
N LEU A 1092 -5.58 28.89 -19.13
CA LEU A 1092 -4.27 29.53 -19.04
C LEU A 1092 -3.74 30.03 -20.40
N LYS A 1093 -4.03 29.33 -21.49
CA LYS A 1093 -3.59 29.71 -22.84
C LYS A 1093 -4.23 31.02 -23.30
N GLU A 1094 -5.54 31.16 -23.09
CA GLU A 1094 -6.26 32.39 -23.40
C GLU A 1094 -5.79 33.56 -22.54
N TYR A 1095 -5.52 33.33 -21.25
CA TYR A 1095 -4.94 34.32 -20.35
C TYR A 1095 -3.55 34.79 -20.80
N SER A 1096 -2.66 33.85 -21.12
CA SER A 1096 -1.32 34.15 -21.62
C SER A 1096 -1.35 34.94 -22.94
N ASN A 1097 -2.31 34.63 -23.83
CA ASN A 1097 -2.53 35.40 -25.04
C ASN A 1097 -3.10 36.79 -24.76
N ALA A 1098 -3.99 36.93 -23.79
CA ALA A 1098 -4.55 38.22 -23.39
C ALA A 1098 -3.46 39.17 -22.89
N LEU A 1099 -2.54 38.67 -22.04
CA LEU A 1099 -1.41 39.45 -21.50
C LEU A 1099 -0.48 40.01 -22.59
N ARG A 1100 -0.42 39.39 -23.78
CA ARG A 1100 0.39 39.89 -24.89
C ARG A 1100 -0.11 41.19 -25.50
N ASN A 1101 -1.35 41.58 -25.23
CA ASN A 1101 -1.91 42.85 -25.68
C ASN A 1101 -1.51 44.04 -24.78
N PHE A 1102 -0.79 43.78 -23.68
CA PHE A 1102 -0.41 44.77 -22.69
C PHE A 1102 1.10 45.00 -22.64
N LYS A 1103 1.49 46.19 -22.16
CA LYS A 1103 2.86 46.57 -21.85
C LYS A 1103 3.08 46.65 -20.34
N PRO A 1104 4.30 46.41 -19.85
CA PRO A 1104 4.64 46.68 -18.45
C PRO A 1104 4.36 48.14 -18.08
N GLY A 1105 3.69 48.35 -16.95
CA GLY A 1105 3.23 49.66 -16.48
C GLY A 1105 1.78 49.98 -16.84
N ASP A 1106 1.15 49.22 -17.75
CA ASP A 1106 -0.26 49.41 -18.10
C ASP A 1106 -1.17 49.13 -16.90
N LYS A 1107 -2.21 49.94 -16.77
CA LYS A 1107 -3.29 49.71 -15.80
C LYS A 1107 -4.42 48.95 -16.50
N ALA A 1108 -4.87 47.86 -15.88
CA ALA A 1108 -5.96 47.05 -16.39
C ALA A 1108 -6.97 46.75 -15.27
N ASP A 1109 -8.25 46.67 -15.62
CA ASP A 1109 -9.32 46.20 -14.74
C ASP A 1109 -9.32 44.67 -14.72
N LEU A 1110 -9.08 44.09 -13.55
CA LEU A 1110 -8.98 42.65 -13.34
C LEU A 1110 -10.22 42.15 -12.59
N THR A 1111 -10.90 41.16 -13.16
CA THR A 1111 -12.00 40.45 -12.48
C THR A 1111 -11.51 39.07 -12.03
N TYR A 1112 -11.78 38.73 -10.76
CA TYR A 1112 -11.39 37.45 -10.17
C TYR A 1112 -12.49 36.87 -9.27
N LEU A 1113 -12.46 35.56 -9.08
CA LEU A 1113 -13.30 34.84 -8.14
C LEU A 1113 -12.51 34.55 -6.86
N ARG A 1114 -13.12 34.81 -5.71
CA ARG A 1114 -12.66 34.35 -4.40
C ARG A 1114 -13.83 33.66 -3.71
N ASP A 1115 -13.64 32.39 -3.36
CA ASP A 1115 -14.69 31.53 -2.78
C ASP A 1115 -15.99 31.51 -3.60
N GLY A 1116 -15.85 31.54 -4.93
CA GLY A 1116 -16.98 31.52 -5.88
C GLY A 1116 -17.71 32.86 -6.05
N LYS A 1117 -17.31 33.92 -5.35
CA LYS A 1117 -17.85 35.28 -5.52
C LYS A 1117 -16.93 36.12 -6.41
N GLU A 1118 -17.52 36.94 -7.27
CA GLU A 1118 -16.82 37.82 -8.20
C GLU A 1118 -16.38 39.13 -7.54
N TYR A 1119 -15.13 39.52 -7.78
CA TYR A 1119 -14.51 40.75 -7.32
C TYR A 1119 -13.80 41.44 -8.48
N LYS A 1120 -13.70 42.77 -8.41
CA LYS A 1120 -12.98 43.60 -9.38
C LYS A 1120 -11.92 44.43 -8.68
N THR A 1121 -10.76 44.55 -9.30
CA THR A 1121 -9.65 45.39 -8.82
C THR A 1121 -8.91 45.99 -10.02
N GLN A 1122 -8.12 47.03 -9.79
CA GLN A 1122 -7.23 47.58 -10.81
C GLN A 1122 -5.81 47.06 -10.56
N ILE A 1123 -5.17 46.53 -11.60
CA ILE A 1123 -3.80 46.02 -11.54
C ILE A 1123 -2.88 46.89 -12.42
N VAL A 1124 -1.67 47.16 -11.92
CA VAL A 1124 -0.59 47.78 -12.71
C VAL A 1124 0.36 46.66 -13.14
N LEU A 1125 0.32 46.27 -14.42
CA LEU A 1125 1.08 45.12 -14.91
C LEU A 1125 2.59 45.35 -14.79
N GLY A 1126 3.31 44.32 -14.34
CA GLY A 1126 4.76 44.33 -14.18
C GLY A 1126 5.48 43.97 -15.48
N ALA A 1127 6.80 44.17 -15.47
CA ALA A 1127 7.68 43.61 -16.49
C ALA A 1127 8.09 42.20 -16.10
N ARG A 1128 7.97 41.26 -17.04
CA ARG A 1128 8.57 39.93 -16.94
C ARG A 1128 10.03 40.00 -17.32
#